data_AF-A0A955U4J4-F1
#
_entry.id   AF-A0A955U4J4-F1
#
_cell.length_a   1.000
_cell.length_b   1.000
_cell.length_c   1.000
_cell.angle_alpha   90.00
_cell.angle_beta   90.00
_cell.angle_gamma   90.00
#
_symmetry.space_group_name_H-M   'P 1'
#
loop_
_entity.id
_entity.type
_entity.pdbx_description
1 polymer ?
#
loop_
_entity_poly.entity_id
_entity_poly.type
_entity_poly.pdbx_seq_one_letter_code
_entity_poly.pdbx_strand_id
1 'polypeptide(L)'
;MPLKLVCPNCKADLRLSEPYPLPGAPVQCEKCARSVAVTYPSGVIEQLRKRGKRFADASESPRLPSAQAGGGQLKAQDKMGTRRAVKPPSAPLPSPPGLAAGGLAVAGPGTASDVATEQFGDGPIGTGAATERPSSAIAQDVAMLGEEGGATAVDQTQVAPDDGPAFHEIDRTVPSMRSPYGGLPNNIAEPEGRAGSVPSDPDVDPTSVYTEQGAEEESLEPDAPRKRKRKSKRKAEATATQAAPTKKRGIRGWFAGLFGCMGSMGMMGAGSLLVVVLLGVAGAGGGYWYYSRDLPTVETLRAYQPPTVTVVTDKDGELLGEIFEQRRYVVPTEEIPAHVKNAFLAAEDANFYNHDGIDYMGIARAMGRNALAGRMAQGASTITQQVARNFLLTRDKKLERKIKEVILSWRIEEAYDKDHILFLYLNEIFLGSQAYGVEAASRTYYGKSVRDISIAEAAILAGLPQRPSDYSPHGSWDQAQARQHYVLRQMKEKGFITEQEYQTALDEEITIVPRTNAFRDKAPWFTEHVRRQLVEQFGEEAVKNGGLQVKTTCDLNLQTVGQDAVRNGVFETDRRSGWRRDAVENAGAGNIDKIRAEQEAAMKKSWAFEQDAAGRVPQPEVSVLEVGKRYAAIVTQVEPKWARVAIGAHDAIIPLAWADWVYEPNPSRSWRGRVATDLTALVDTDDDRKGDTPILMAGDLIQVEVGALSTKDAEVAKVFAGTPGATEDLAGAKPWQNPEVESALISMDLATGAVRAMVGGSDFSESQFNRAVQARRQVGSTFKPIVYAAAIESKRVTAADVFVDAPMAMATGAASVWKPSNYGHDYAGPMTVRRALQLSKNTVTVRVVEAADPKMNDDLIYKFGRRLGIGGMPTYRQPADWIPSPTTDQLCPWIKEEPDYFVCTDHFPPLPEGVANDREHRRALKPGDEHWCRACDMSMGLGSASLSMEEMIRAYSAFATGGYLIEPYTIEEVRDRTGKVLMAHEKPEPPLVMEPAVASIATWLLEGVTHGGTGSAASYELGLRAVAGKTGTTNDEKDAWFVGFTNDVITAVWTGYDEPRTLGVSSTGGRTSLPTWIDYMRVAAPKEKDRPFPQSADLEHANIDEKTGRRLAAGGVTYPFLKGTVPENTGLREGQATIEDLSGEL
;
A
#
# COMPACT_ATOMS: atom_id res chain seq x y z
N MET A 1 -40.20 18.57 19.30
CA MET A 1 -39.79 17.93 20.57
C MET A 1 -38.42 18.47 20.93
N PRO A 2 -38.11 18.76 22.21
CA PRO A 2 -36.76 19.09 22.63
C PRO A 2 -35.85 17.88 22.42
N LEU A 3 -34.60 18.11 22.04
CA LEU A 3 -33.60 17.04 22.01
C LEU A 3 -33.20 16.72 23.45
N LYS A 4 -33.42 15.47 23.86
CA LYS A 4 -32.87 14.93 25.12
C LYS A 4 -31.44 14.49 24.89
N LEU A 5 -30.52 15.04 25.67
CA LEU A 5 -29.20 14.48 25.93
C LEU A 5 -29.15 14.04 27.40
N VAL A 6 -28.18 13.20 27.75
CA VAL A 6 -27.92 12.82 29.15
C VAL A 6 -26.56 13.37 29.53
N CYS A 7 -26.47 14.19 30.58
CA CYS A 7 -25.20 14.74 31.03
C CYS A 7 -24.24 13.58 31.39
N PRO A 8 -23.06 13.46 30.74
CA PRO A 8 -22.18 12.32 30.94
C PRO A 8 -21.69 12.22 32.39
N ASN A 9 -21.54 13.37 33.06
CA ASN A 9 -20.99 13.52 34.41
C ASN A 9 -21.98 13.19 35.54
N CYS A 10 -23.28 13.53 35.42
CA CYS A 10 -24.27 13.35 36.50
C CYS A 10 -25.56 12.63 36.09
N LYS A 11 -25.59 12.09 34.86
CA LYS A 11 -26.68 11.31 34.23
C LYS A 11 -28.07 11.99 34.26
N ALA A 12 -28.10 13.31 34.25
CA ALA A 12 -29.34 14.10 34.19
C ALA A 12 -29.81 14.38 32.75
N ASP A 13 -31.12 14.40 32.54
CA ASP A 13 -31.81 14.90 31.33
C ASP A 13 -31.36 16.35 31.02
N LEU A 14 -30.58 16.54 29.96
CA LEU A 14 -30.34 17.85 29.33
C LEU A 14 -31.37 18.02 28.21
N ARG A 15 -32.23 19.04 28.28
CA ARG A 15 -33.25 19.31 27.26
C ARG A 15 -32.86 20.53 26.44
N LEU A 16 -32.43 20.30 25.21
CA LEU A 16 -32.15 21.40 24.28
C LEU A 16 -33.45 21.92 23.65
N SER A 17 -33.55 23.23 23.51
CA SER A 17 -34.64 23.95 22.85
C SER A 17 -34.12 24.72 21.62
N GLU A 18 -35.03 25.32 20.84
CA GLU A 18 -34.66 26.16 19.69
C GLU A 18 -34.44 27.62 20.12
N PRO A 19 -33.39 28.32 19.64
CA PRO A 19 -32.39 27.85 18.69
C PRO A 19 -31.39 26.86 19.31
N TYR A 20 -31.17 25.73 18.64
CA TYR A 20 -30.28 24.67 19.12
C TYR A 20 -28.81 25.12 19.13
N PRO A 21 -27.99 24.64 20.08
CA PRO A 21 -26.54 24.90 20.07
C PRO A 21 -25.88 24.34 18.80
N LEU A 22 -24.82 25.01 18.32
CA LEU A 22 -23.96 24.47 17.27
C LEU A 22 -23.09 23.31 17.81
N PRO A 23 -22.53 22.45 16.93
CA PRO A 23 -21.52 21.47 17.33
C PRO A 23 -20.38 22.10 18.12
N GLY A 24 -19.99 21.45 19.22
CA GLY A 24 -18.95 21.92 20.13
C GLY A 24 -19.39 23.04 21.08
N ALA A 25 -20.55 23.68 20.87
CA ALA A 25 -21.01 24.76 21.74
C ALA A 25 -21.30 24.24 23.17
N PRO A 26 -20.80 24.90 24.23
CA PRO A 26 -20.96 24.45 25.60
C PRO A 26 -22.36 24.74 26.14
N VAL A 27 -23.06 23.70 26.57
CA VAL A 27 -24.33 23.81 27.31
C VAL A 27 -24.09 23.43 28.77
N GLN A 28 -24.39 24.35 29.69
CA GLN A 28 -24.18 24.13 31.12
C GLN A 28 -25.23 23.17 31.70
N CYS A 29 -24.81 22.15 32.44
CA CYS A 29 -25.73 21.24 33.11
C CYS A 29 -26.24 21.83 34.43
N GLU A 30 -27.51 22.24 34.46
CA GLU A 30 -28.19 22.83 35.64
C GLU A 30 -28.00 22.01 36.94
N LYS A 31 -27.87 20.67 36.85
CA LYS A 31 -27.72 19.79 38.02
C LYS A 31 -26.28 19.69 38.56
N CYS A 32 -25.25 20.01 37.77
CA CYS A 32 -23.85 19.90 38.24
C CYS A 32 -22.91 21.05 37.82
N ALA A 33 -23.45 22.13 37.25
CA ALA A 33 -22.77 23.34 36.80
C ALA A 33 -21.62 23.18 35.78
N ARG A 34 -21.21 21.95 35.42
CA ARG A 34 -20.23 21.69 34.36
C ARG A 34 -20.83 21.93 32.98
N SER A 35 -20.06 22.56 32.09
CA SER A 35 -20.38 22.64 30.67
C SER A 35 -20.23 21.28 30.00
N VAL A 36 -21.13 20.99 29.07
CA VAL A 36 -21.12 19.82 28.20
C VAL A 36 -21.15 20.32 26.76
N ALA A 37 -20.12 20.03 25.98
CA ALA A 37 -20.12 20.34 24.56
C ALA A 37 -21.17 19.48 23.84
N VAL A 38 -22.03 20.10 23.03
CA VAL A 38 -23.05 19.37 22.28
C VAL A 38 -22.50 18.93 20.93
N THR A 39 -22.58 17.63 20.64
CA THR A 39 -22.30 17.04 19.33
C THR A 39 -23.58 16.47 18.71
N TYR A 40 -23.56 16.26 17.39
CA TYR A 40 -24.67 15.73 16.61
C TYR A 40 -24.14 14.63 15.69
N PRO A 41 -24.83 13.49 15.52
CA PRO A 41 -24.44 12.50 14.51
C PRO A 41 -24.46 13.07 13.09
N SER A 42 -23.66 12.50 12.21
CA SER A 42 -23.50 12.92 10.82
C SER A 42 -24.85 13.09 10.10
N GLY A 43 -25.01 14.21 9.39
CA GLY A 43 -26.25 14.55 8.66
C GLY A 43 -27.46 15.01 9.51
N VAL A 44 -27.48 14.80 10.83
CA VAL A 44 -28.65 15.14 11.68
C VAL A 44 -28.95 16.65 11.68
N ILE A 45 -27.92 17.50 11.73
CA ILE A 45 -28.07 18.97 11.67
C ILE A 45 -28.74 19.38 10.35
N GLU A 46 -28.35 18.74 9.25
CA GLU A 46 -28.85 19.02 7.91
C GLU A 46 -30.33 18.62 7.77
N GLN A 47 -30.71 17.47 8.35
CA GLN A 47 -32.13 17.08 8.45
C GLN A 47 -32.94 18.03 9.34
N LEU A 48 -32.38 18.50 10.47
CA LEU A 48 -33.04 19.44 11.37
C LEU A 48 -33.24 20.81 10.70
N ARG A 49 -32.22 21.34 10.01
CA ARG A 49 -32.32 22.58 9.21
C ARG A 49 -33.36 22.45 8.10
N LYS A 50 -33.39 21.32 7.37
CA LYS A 50 -34.43 21.01 6.36
C LYS A 50 -35.84 20.91 6.96
N ARG A 51 -35.96 20.55 8.25
CA ARG A 51 -37.22 20.59 9.04
C ARG A 51 -37.48 21.96 9.71
N GLY A 52 -36.83 23.03 9.23
CA GLY A 52 -37.03 24.41 9.71
C GLY A 52 -36.55 24.66 11.15
N LYS A 53 -35.69 23.79 11.70
CA LYS A 53 -35.17 23.96 13.06
C LYS A 53 -34.03 24.98 13.07
N ARG A 54 -34.13 25.97 13.96
CA ARG A 54 -33.10 27.01 14.10
C ARG A 54 -31.96 26.55 15.00
N PHE A 55 -30.75 27.03 14.69
CA PHE A 55 -29.55 26.88 15.49
C PHE A 55 -29.03 28.28 15.87
N ALA A 56 -28.26 28.40 16.95
CA ALA A 56 -27.69 29.67 17.39
C ALA A 56 -26.54 30.10 16.46
N ASP A 57 -26.47 31.38 16.10
CA ASP A 57 -25.36 31.91 15.28
C ASP A 57 -24.13 32.20 16.16
N ALA A 58 -22.95 31.90 15.63
CA ALA A 58 -21.68 31.93 16.36
C ALA A 58 -21.22 33.34 16.81
N SER A 59 -21.93 34.40 16.44
CA SER A 59 -21.61 35.80 16.75
C SER A 59 -22.28 36.35 18.02
N GLU A 60 -23.28 35.67 18.59
CA GLU A 60 -24.04 36.17 19.75
C GLU A 60 -23.67 35.46 21.06
N SER A 61 -22.49 35.76 21.60
CA SER A 61 -22.16 35.43 22.98
C SER A 61 -22.97 36.31 23.96
N PRO A 62 -23.78 35.74 24.87
CA PRO A 62 -24.47 36.53 25.89
C PRO A 62 -23.46 37.20 26.83
N ARG A 63 -23.59 38.50 27.06
CA ARG A 63 -22.74 39.22 28.02
C ARG A 63 -23.11 38.77 29.45
N LEU A 64 -22.13 38.27 30.20
CA LEU A 64 -22.30 38.01 31.63
C LEU A 64 -22.66 39.30 32.37
N PRO A 65 -23.73 39.33 33.19
CA PRO A 65 -23.98 40.43 34.11
C PRO A 65 -22.88 40.54 35.15
N SER A 66 -22.45 41.76 35.47
CA SER A 66 -21.50 42.03 36.55
C SER A 66 -22.06 41.62 37.92
N ALA A 67 -21.23 41.06 38.78
CA ALA A 67 -21.61 40.75 40.15
C ALA A 67 -22.07 42.00 40.93
N GLN A 68 -23.18 41.88 41.65
CA GLN A 68 -23.55 42.80 42.74
C GLN A 68 -23.70 42.01 44.04
N ALA A 69 -23.23 42.59 45.14
CA ALA A 69 -23.39 42.03 46.47
C ALA A 69 -24.81 42.35 47.00
N GLY A 70 -25.43 41.37 47.67
CA GLY A 70 -26.71 41.54 48.35
C GLY A 70 -26.96 40.36 49.29
N GLY A 71 -26.98 40.61 50.60
CA GLY A 71 -27.24 39.59 51.61
C GLY A 71 -28.74 39.38 51.87
N GLY A 72 -29.13 38.17 52.25
CA GLY A 72 -30.50 37.85 52.66
C GLY A 72 -30.56 36.53 53.45
N GLN A 73 -31.15 36.58 54.64
CA GLN A 73 -31.49 35.38 55.42
C GLN A 73 -32.84 34.79 54.98
N LEU A 74 -33.07 33.51 55.28
CA LEU A 74 -34.31 32.87 55.79
C LEU A 74 -34.21 31.35 55.51
N LYS A 75 -33.93 30.52 56.52
CA LYS A 75 -34.87 29.80 57.43
C LYS A 75 -35.44 28.49 56.86
N ALA A 76 -35.48 27.47 57.71
CA ALA A 76 -35.91 26.10 57.39
C ALA A 76 -37.44 25.90 57.52
N GLN A 77 -37.98 24.77 57.03
CA GLN A 77 -38.75 23.84 57.88
C GLN A 77 -39.12 22.48 57.26
N ASP A 78 -39.53 21.58 58.16
CA ASP A 78 -39.79 20.14 58.09
C ASP A 78 -40.87 19.62 57.11
N LYS A 79 -40.71 18.34 56.70
CA LYS A 79 -41.59 17.17 57.04
C LYS A 79 -41.07 15.90 56.33
N MET A 80 -40.92 14.68 56.89
CA MET A 80 -41.55 13.90 57.99
C MET A 80 -42.72 12.98 57.53
N GLY A 81 -42.53 11.66 57.63
CA GLY A 81 -43.55 10.59 57.45
C GLY A 81 -43.10 9.44 56.50
N THR A 82 -42.70 8.22 56.91
CA THR A 82 -43.44 7.05 57.50
C THR A 82 -44.31 6.26 56.48
N ARG A 83 -44.37 4.90 56.43
CA ARG A 83 -43.87 3.79 57.30
C ARG A 83 -44.06 2.38 56.66
N ARG A 84 -43.19 1.39 57.02
CA ARG A 84 -43.45 -0.09 57.18
C ARG A 84 -43.80 -0.97 55.92
N ALA A 85 -43.64 -2.32 55.89
CA ALA A 85 -43.01 -3.32 56.81
C ALA A 85 -42.71 -4.75 56.20
N VAL A 86 -41.60 -5.36 56.65
CA VAL A 86 -41.38 -6.76 57.16
C VAL A 86 -41.46 -8.05 56.26
N LYS A 87 -40.25 -8.51 55.86
CA LYS A 87 -39.55 -9.84 55.91
C LYS A 87 -40.20 -11.26 55.72
N PRO A 88 -39.45 -12.23 55.10
CA PRO A 88 -39.74 -13.69 55.01
C PRO A 88 -38.63 -14.65 55.55
N PRO A 89 -38.88 -15.98 55.61
CA PRO A 89 -37.92 -17.12 55.53
C PRO A 89 -38.06 -17.88 54.16
N SER A 90 -37.57 -19.10 53.83
CA SER A 90 -36.86 -20.23 54.48
C SER A 90 -35.95 -21.01 53.47
N ALA A 91 -35.45 -22.22 53.81
CA ALA A 91 -34.66 -23.18 52.97
C ALA A 91 -35.12 -24.67 53.26
N PRO A 92 -34.42 -25.83 53.01
CA PRO A 92 -32.98 -26.13 52.74
C PRO A 92 -32.64 -27.27 51.72
N LEU A 93 -31.40 -27.81 51.75
CA LEU A 93 -30.79 -28.95 50.97
C LEU A 93 -30.96 -30.34 51.65
N PRO A 94 -30.74 -31.50 50.97
CA PRO A 94 -29.43 -32.23 51.00
C PRO A 94 -29.07 -33.08 49.72
N SER A 95 -28.24 -34.13 49.84
CA SER A 95 -27.32 -34.69 48.80
C SER A 95 -27.61 -36.16 48.31
N PRO A 96 -26.92 -36.69 47.24
CA PRO A 96 -27.08 -38.05 46.63
C PRO A 96 -26.09 -39.10 47.28
N PRO A 97 -25.72 -40.33 46.75
CA PRO A 97 -25.90 -40.95 45.41
C PRO A 97 -26.10 -42.50 45.29
N GLY A 98 -26.12 -43.02 44.04
CA GLY A 98 -25.95 -44.44 43.61
C GLY A 98 -26.58 -44.71 42.23
N LEU A 99 -26.43 -45.83 41.51
CA LEU A 99 -25.39 -46.87 41.26
C LEU A 99 -26.07 -47.94 40.34
N ALA A 100 -25.28 -48.72 39.57
CA ALA A 100 -25.63 -50.00 38.91
C ALA A 100 -26.42 -50.03 37.55
N ALA A 101 -25.79 -50.79 36.65
CA ALA A 101 -26.13 -51.20 35.27
C ALA A 101 -27.33 -52.14 35.05
N GLY A 102 -27.68 -52.34 33.77
CA GLY A 102 -28.51 -53.44 33.22
C GLY A 102 -29.89 -53.01 32.67
N GLY A 103 -30.47 -53.63 31.63
CA GLY A 103 -29.95 -54.64 30.69
C GLY A 103 -31.03 -55.56 30.06
N LEU A 104 -31.02 -55.71 28.72
CA LEU A 104 -31.59 -56.80 27.89
C LEU A 104 -33.12 -57.13 27.90
N ALA A 105 -33.69 -57.23 26.69
CA ALA A 105 -34.67 -58.24 26.15
C ALA A 105 -35.60 -57.56 25.11
N VAL A 106 -35.64 -57.89 23.80
CA VAL A 106 -35.75 -59.15 23.03
C VAL A 106 -37.19 -59.71 22.94
N ALA A 107 -37.85 -59.48 21.79
CA ALA A 107 -38.78 -60.40 21.10
C ALA A 107 -39.21 -59.86 19.71
N GLY A 108 -39.43 -60.75 18.74
CA GLY A 108 -40.27 -60.55 17.52
C GLY A 108 -41.31 -61.69 17.46
N PRO A 109 -41.72 -62.23 16.29
CA PRO A 109 -41.58 -61.76 14.90
C PRO A 109 -42.88 -61.95 14.03
N GLY A 110 -42.81 -61.70 12.71
CA GLY A 110 -43.76 -62.21 11.69
C GLY A 110 -44.82 -61.22 11.13
N THR A 111 -45.48 -61.42 9.97
CA THR A 111 -45.37 -62.44 8.89
C THR A 111 -46.09 -62.00 7.59
N ALA A 112 -45.58 -62.40 6.40
CA ALA A 112 -46.27 -62.57 5.09
C ALA A 112 -46.91 -61.30 4.42
N SER A 113 -47.33 -61.29 3.14
CA SER A 113 -47.49 -62.35 2.10
C SER A 113 -47.26 -61.86 0.65
N ASP A 114 -47.19 -62.78 -0.31
CA ASP A 114 -46.83 -62.60 -1.73
C ASP A 114 -47.99 -62.22 -2.71
N VAL A 115 -47.66 -61.97 -4.00
CA VAL A 115 -48.13 -62.69 -5.22
C VAL A 115 -48.09 -61.83 -6.53
N ALA A 116 -47.16 -62.19 -7.45
CA ALA A 116 -47.22 -62.26 -8.94
C ALA A 116 -47.84 -61.10 -9.84
N THR A 117 -47.77 -61.07 -11.19
CA THR A 117 -47.25 -61.96 -12.27
C THR A 117 -46.95 -61.17 -13.58
N GLU A 118 -46.01 -61.64 -14.44
CA GLU A 118 -46.03 -61.70 -15.95
C GLU A 118 -46.39 -60.48 -16.87
N GLN A 119 -45.98 -60.35 -18.17
CA GLN A 119 -44.83 -60.83 -19.00
C GLN A 119 -44.83 -60.20 -20.44
N PHE A 120 -43.74 -60.41 -21.21
CA PHE A 120 -43.59 -60.37 -22.70
C PHE A 120 -43.70 -59.07 -23.52
N GLY A 121 -42.92 -58.99 -24.62
CA GLY A 121 -43.10 -57.99 -25.70
C GLY A 121 -41.91 -57.68 -26.63
N ASP A 122 -41.33 -58.65 -27.35
CA ASP A 122 -40.29 -58.40 -28.40
C ASP A 122 -40.87 -57.86 -29.73
N GLY A 123 -40.11 -57.04 -30.49
CA GLY A 123 -40.46 -56.69 -31.88
C GLY A 123 -39.61 -55.57 -32.53
N PRO A 124 -39.08 -55.70 -33.80
CA PRO A 124 -38.03 -54.80 -34.31
C PRO A 124 -38.26 -54.20 -35.73
N ILE A 125 -37.19 -53.61 -36.31
CA ILE A 125 -36.92 -53.29 -37.75
C ILE A 125 -37.27 -51.86 -38.24
N GLY A 126 -36.30 -51.23 -38.92
CA GLY A 126 -36.47 -50.01 -39.74
C GLY A 126 -35.12 -49.52 -40.31
N THR A 127 -35.02 -49.17 -41.61
CA THR A 127 -33.74 -48.96 -42.33
C THR A 127 -33.73 -47.83 -43.37
N GLY A 128 -32.62 -47.08 -43.47
CA GLY A 128 -32.27 -46.22 -44.61
C GLY A 128 -32.96 -44.85 -44.67
N ALA A 129 -32.58 -43.91 -45.55
CA ALA A 129 -31.40 -43.83 -46.45
C ALA A 129 -31.13 -42.36 -46.85
N ALA A 130 -30.04 -42.09 -47.59
CA ALA A 130 -29.56 -40.74 -47.94
C ALA A 130 -30.41 -39.96 -48.97
N THR A 131 -30.19 -38.63 -49.07
CA THR A 131 -30.34 -37.83 -50.30
C THR A 131 -29.57 -36.50 -50.22
N GLU A 132 -29.49 -35.77 -51.34
CA GLU A 132 -28.45 -34.74 -51.61
C GLU A 132 -28.93 -33.27 -51.58
N ARG A 133 -28.01 -32.35 -51.90
CA ARG A 133 -28.17 -30.88 -52.02
C ARG A 133 -29.21 -30.50 -53.11
N PRO A 134 -29.71 -29.25 -53.11
CA PRO A 134 -29.09 -28.30 -54.05
C PRO A 134 -28.90 -26.86 -53.52
N SER A 135 -28.26 -26.04 -54.36
CA SER A 135 -27.85 -24.64 -54.16
C SER A 135 -28.96 -23.60 -54.27
N SER A 136 -28.71 -22.40 -53.73
CA SER A 136 -28.94 -21.15 -54.49
C SER A 136 -27.94 -20.07 -54.05
N ALA A 137 -27.75 -19.03 -54.87
CA ALA A 137 -26.91 -17.88 -54.58
C ALA A 137 -27.67 -16.59 -54.95
N ILE A 138 -27.49 -15.54 -54.15
CA ILE A 138 -27.89 -14.16 -54.45
C ILE A 138 -26.72 -13.25 -54.06
N ALA A 139 -26.52 -12.18 -54.83
CA ALA A 139 -25.43 -11.22 -54.65
C ALA A 139 -25.98 -9.79 -54.54
N GLN A 140 -25.05 -8.84 -54.45
CA GLN A 140 -25.17 -7.38 -54.63
C GLN A 140 -25.32 -6.47 -53.40
N ASP A 141 -24.39 -5.51 -53.38
CA ASP A 141 -24.55 -4.07 -53.13
C ASP A 141 -25.06 -3.57 -51.76
N VAL A 142 -24.10 -3.12 -50.95
CA VAL A 142 -24.25 -1.89 -50.15
C VAL A 142 -23.09 -0.96 -50.49
N ALA A 143 -23.39 0.28 -50.85
CA ALA A 143 -22.41 1.30 -51.23
C ALA A 143 -22.36 2.45 -50.22
N MET A 144 -21.16 2.98 -50.01
CA MET A 144 -20.85 4.40 -49.77
C MET A 144 -21.86 5.20 -48.92
N LEU A 145 -21.59 5.33 -47.62
CA LEU A 145 -21.85 6.56 -46.89
C LEU A 145 -20.52 7.09 -46.34
N GLY A 146 -20.25 8.37 -46.61
CA GLY A 146 -19.12 9.09 -46.03
C GLY A 146 -19.63 10.29 -45.25
N GLU A 147 -19.03 10.55 -44.09
CA GLU A 147 -19.34 11.71 -43.25
C GLU A 147 -18.16 12.68 -43.17
N GLU A 148 -18.47 13.98 -43.03
CA GLU A 148 -17.52 15.07 -43.19
C GLU A 148 -16.73 15.36 -41.89
N GLY A 149 -15.67 14.59 -41.66
CA GLY A 149 -14.68 14.86 -40.60
C GLY A 149 -13.84 16.10 -40.87
N GLY A 150 -14.29 17.28 -40.43
CA GLY A 150 -13.58 18.55 -40.58
C GLY A 150 -12.20 18.57 -39.90
N ALA A 151 -11.16 18.93 -40.65
CA ALA A 151 -9.76 18.85 -40.20
C ALA A 151 -9.41 19.88 -39.11
N THR A 152 -9.59 19.49 -37.84
CA THR A 152 -9.01 20.20 -36.69
C THR A 152 -7.53 19.85 -36.54
N ALA A 153 -6.69 20.86 -36.29
CA ALA A 153 -5.26 20.68 -36.12
C ALA A 153 -4.96 20.13 -34.71
N VAL A 154 -4.76 18.81 -34.61
CA VAL A 154 -4.43 18.10 -33.36
C VAL A 154 -3.15 18.65 -32.73
N ASP A 155 -3.17 18.81 -31.41
CA ASP A 155 -2.05 19.29 -30.60
C ASP A 155 -1.22 18.10 -30.12
N GLN A 156 -0.04 17.90 -30.74
CA GLN A 156 0.94 16.86 -30.38
C GLN A 156 1.49 16.97 -28.94
N THR A 157 1.08 17.99 -28.19
CA THR A 157 1.51 18.28 -26.81
C THR A 157 0.33 18.36 -25.83
N GLN A 158 -0.81 17.72 -26.16
CA GLN A 158 -1.83 17.30 -25.19
C GLN A 158 -1.53 15.86 -24.74
N VAL A 159 -0.91 15.69 -23.58
CA VAL A 159 -0.93 14.39 -22.90
C VAL A 159 -2.35 14.20 -22.33
N ALA A 160 -3.03 13.14 -22.75
CA ALA A 160 -4.33 12.78 -22.17
C ALA A 160 -4.11 12.28 -20.71
N PRO A 161 -4.99 12.60 -19.74
CA PRO A 161 -4.79 12.23 -18.34
C PRO A 161 -4.78 10.73 -18.02
N ASP A 162 -5.10 9.86 -18.97
CA ASP A 162 -5.26 8.39 -18.79
C ASP A 162 -3.99 7.56 -19.07
N ASP A 163 -2.95 8.14 -19.66
CA ASP A 163 -1.77 7.38 -20.13
C ASP A 163 -0.74 7.13 -19.00
N GLY A 164 -1.12 6.33 -18.00
CA GLY A 164 -0.21 5.69 -17.02
C GLY A 164 -0.01 6.44 -15.69
N PRO A 165 0.19 5.72 -14.58
CA PRO A 165 0.17 6.28 -13.23
C PRO A 165 1.38 7.18 -12.96
N ALA A 166 1.14 8.48 -12.82
CA ALA A 166 2.18 9.43 -12.47
C ALA A 166 2.69 9.24 -11.02
N PHE A 167 3.89 9.76 -10.74
CA PHE A 167 4.53 9.87 -9.41
C PHE A 167 3.69 10.61 -8.34
N HIS A 168 2.48 11.05 -8.69
CA HIS A 168 1.51 11.75 -7.84
C HIS A 168 0.33 10.87 -7.39
N GLU A 169 0.19 9.62 -7.86
CA GLU A 169 -0.82 8.66 -7.36
C GLU A 169 -0.45 8.00 -6.03
N ILE A 170 0.83 8.06 -5.61
CA ILE A 170 1.25 7.51 -4.32
C ILE A 170 0.82 8.46 -3.21
N ASP A 171 0.00 7.98 -2.28
CA ASP A 171 -0.50 8.79 -1.18
C ASP A 171 0.65 9.25 -0.28
N ARG A 172 0.89 10.57 -0.28
CA ARG A 172 1.94 11.21 0.53
C ARG A 172 1.50 11.43 1.99
N THR A 173 0.25 11.18 2.34
CA THR A 173 -0.31 11.40 3.69
C THR A 173 -0.10 10.22 4.63
N VAL A 174 1.15 9.83 4.82
CA VAL A 174 1.55 8.82 5.82
C VAL A 174 1.07 9.27 7.21
N PRO A 175 0.26 8.47 7.94
CA PRO A 175 -0.09 8.77 9.33
C PRO A 175 1.17 8.93 10.19
N SER A 176 1.12 9.80 11.20
CA SER A 176 2.29 10.09 12.05
C SER A 176 2.91 8.81 12.62
N MET A 177 4.24 8.79 12.82
CA MET A 177 5.00 7.65 13.40
C MET A 177 4.66 7.33 14.88
N ARG A 178 3.48 7.72 15.36
CA ARG A 178 2.95 7.40 16.70
C ARG A 178 2.36 5.99 16.69
N SER A 179 2.39 5.34 17.85
CA SER A 179 1.68 4.07 18.07
C SER A 179 0.16 4.25 17.82
N PRO A 180 -0.51 3.40 17.02
CA PRO A 180 -1.96 3.47 16.81
C PRO A 180 -2.74 3.03 18.07
N TYR A 181 -2.07 2.41 19.04
CA TYR A 181 -2.56 2.13 20.39
C TYR A 181 -2.45 3.42 21.24
N GLY A 182 -3.12 4.48 20.80
CA GLY A 182 -3.08 5.81 21.42
C GLY A 182 -3.42 5.75 22.92
N GLY A 183 -2.79 6.63 23.70
CA GLY A 183 -2.86 6.61 25.17
C GLY A 183 -4.30 6.55 25.70
N LEU A 184 -4.59 5.54 26.52
CA LEU A 184 -5.91 5.31 27.10
C LEU A 184 -6.33 6.45 28.05
N PRO A 185 -7.56 6.99 27.92
CA PRO A 185 -8.16 7.55 26.70
C PRO A 185 -8.37 9.07 26.87
N ASN A 186 -7.57 9.89 26.18
CA ASN A 186 -7.55 11.33 26.44
C ASN A 186 -8.62 12.14 25.69
N ASN A 187 -9.58 12.68 26.47
CA ASN A 187 -10.60 13.65 26.03
C ASN A 187 -10.04 15.10 25.99
N ILE A 188 -9.02 15.34 25.16
CA ILE A 188 -8.59 16.70 24.78
C ILE A 188 -8.39 16.73 23.25
N ALA A 189 -8.88 17.79 22.59
CA ALA A 189 -8.64 18.02 21.18
C ALA A 189 -7.24 18.66 20.96
N GLU A 190 -6.60 18.36 19.83
CA GLU A 190 -5.31 18.98 19.48
C GLU A 190 -5.45 20.51 19.37
N PRO A 191 -4.54 21.30 19.98
CA PRO A 191 -4.50 22.74 19.77
C PRO A 191 -3.83 23.07 18.42
N GLU A 192 -4.64 23.33 17.39
CA GLU A 192 -4.12 23.91 16.15
C GLU A 192 -3.35 25.22 16.41
N GLY A 193 -2.15 25.32 15.86
CA GLY A 193 -1.49 26.60 15.63
C GLY A 193 -0.35 26.98 16.58
N ARG A 194 0.87 26.49 16.28
CA ARG A 194 2.08 27.28 16.53
C ARG A 194 3.17 27.02 15.49
N ALA A 195 3.18 27.84 14.44
CA ALA A 195 4.34 27.95 13.56
C ALA A 195 5.51 28.53 14.37
N GLY A 196 6.71 27.94 14.23
CA GLY A 196 7.91 28.42 14.90
C GLY A 196 8.39 29.73 14.29
N SER A 197 8.24 30.83 15.02
CA SER A 197 8.89 32.10 14.70
C SER A 197 10.39 31.99 14.98
N VAL A 198 11.22 32.16 13.96
CA VAL A 198 12.67 32.30 14.12
C VAL A 198 12.97 33.53 15.01
N PRO A 199 13.79 33.42 16.06
CA PRO A 199 14.24 34.58 16.83
C PRO A 199 15.11 35.47 15.94
N SER A 200 14.77 36.75 15.87
CA SER A 200 15.67 37.80 15.40
C SER A 200 16.02 38.66 16.61
N ASP A 201 17.29 38.61 17.01
CA ASP A 201 17.90 39.57 17.92
C ASP A 201 18.75 40.52 17.05
N PRO A 202 18.81 41.83 17.36
CA PRO A 202 19.50 42.81 16.52
C PRO A 202 21.01 42.87 16.79
N ASP A 203 21.67 43.89 16.24
CA ASP A 203 23.02 44.35 16.62
C ASP A 203 24.22 43.44 16.30
N VAL A 204 24.39 43.04 15.03
CA VAL A 204 25.70 43.17 14.33
C VAL A 204 25.50 43.50 12.83
N ASP A 205 25.96 44.67 12.40
CA ASP A 205 26.44 44.93 11.04
C ASP A 205 27.90 45.41 11.15
N PRO A 206 28.79 44.98 10.24
CA PRO A 206 29.52 46.00 9.49
C PRO A 206 29.78 45.61 8.03
N THR A 207 28.91 46.07 7.14
CA THR A 207 29.16 46.12 5.69
C THR A 207 29.57 47.53 5.28
N SER A 208 30.82 47.92 5.58
CA SER A 208 31.33 49.28 5.32
C SER A 208 32.50 49.37 4.34
N VAL A 209 32.18 49.96 3.18
CA VAL A 209 32.94 51.03 2.49
C VAL A 209 34.42 50.76 2.10
N TYR A 210 34.63 50.53 0.80
CA TYR A 210 35.19 51.58 -0.07
C TYR A 210 34.05 51.97 -1.04
N THR A 211 33.55 53.21 -1.10
CA THR A 211 34.03 54.36 -1.91
C THR A 211 34.28 54.03 -3.40
N GLU A 212 33.77 54.78 -4.38
CA GLU A 212 33.39 56.21 -4.39
C GLU A 212 32.05 56.57 -5.10
N GLN A 213 31.42 57.65 -4.60
CA GLN A 213 30.61 58.70 -5.28
C GLN A 213 29.45 58.32 -6.25
N GLY A 214 28.22 58.84 -6.11
CA GLY A 214 27.63 59.71 -5.06
C GLY A 214 26.35 60.47 -5.51
N ALA A 215 25.53 60.89 -4.52
CA ALA A 215 24.41 61.87 -4.60
C ALA A 215 23.15 61.49 -5.45
N GLU A 216 21.90 61.86 -5.10
CA GLU A 216 21.33 62.46 -3.87
C GLU A 216 19.82 62.15 -3.73
N GLU A 217 19.15 62.68 -2.70
CA GLU A 217 17.81 62.31 -2.21
C GLU A 217 16.64 63.10 -2.87
N GLU A 218 15.40 62.59 -2.80
CA GLU A 218 14.37 63.08 -1.84
C GLU A 218 13.07 62.21 -1.89
N SER A 219 11.94 62.66 -1.33
CA SER A 219 10.94 61.79 -0.67
C SER A 219 9.44 62.04 -1.01
N LEU A 220 8.57 61.28 -0.31
CA LEU A 220 7.11 61.43 -0.10
C LEU A 220 6.10 60.76 -1.08
N GLU A 221 5.33 59.84 -0.50
CA GLU A 221 3.96 59.42 -0.87
C GLU A 221 2.93 60.25 -0.02
N PRO A 222 1.58 60.25 -0.22
CA PRO A 222 0.76 59.02 -0.42
C PRO A 222 -0.58 59.12 -1.20
N ASP A 223 -1.26 57.96 -1.20
CA ASP A 223 -2.71 57.75 -0.97
C ASP A 223 -3.66 57.38 -2.15
N ALA A 224 -4.71 56.62 -1.81
CA ALA A 224 -5.57 55.84 -2.73
C ALA A 224 -7.06 56.33 -2.68
N PRO A 225 -8.19 55.54 -2.73
CA PRO A 225 -8.40 54.07 -2.69
C PRO A 225 -9.61 53.47 -3.51
N ARG A 226 -9.88 52.16 -3.26
CA ARG A 226 -11.17 51.40 -3.34
C ARG A 226 -11.57 50.58 -4.60
N LYS A 227 -11.45 49.24 -4.46
CA LYS A 227 -12.52 48.20 -4.30
C LYS A 227 -13.94 48.56 -4.86
N ARG A 228 -14.76 47.67 -5.47
CA ARG A 228 -14.95 46.19 -5.27
C ARG A 228 -15.77 45.52 -6.42
N LYS A 229 -16.16 44.24 -6.28
CA LYS A 229 -16.71 43.33 -7.34
C LYS A 229 -18.26 43.13 -7.36
N ARG A 230 -18.85 43.17 -8.57
CA ARG A 230 -19.69 42.12 -9.25
C ARG A 230 -21.01 41.58 -8.61
N LYS A 231 -22.15 41.72 -9.33
CA LYS A 231 -23.34 40.81 -9.52
C LYS A 231 -24.62 41.64 -9.83
N SER A 232 -25.75 41.17 -10.39
CA SER A 232 -26.07 40.26 -11.53
C SER A 232 -27.59 39.94 -11.55
N LYS A 233 -28.34 40.15 -12.65
CA LYS A 233 -29.47 39.32 -13.19
C LYS A 233 -30.46 40.09 -14.12
N ARG A 234 -30.83 39.43 -15.24
CA ARG A 234 -32.20 39.12 -15.78
C ARG A 234 -33.42 39.99 -15.36
N LYS A 235 -34.43 40.25 -16.22
CA LYS A 235 -34.73 39.88 -17.64
C LYS A 235 -35.92 40.75 -18.15
N ALA A 236 -36.38 40.48 -19.38
CA ALA A 236 -37.68 40.85 -19.99
C ALA A 236 -37.86 42.33 -20.40
N GLU A 237 -38.70 42.70 -21.38
CA GLU A 237 -39.13 42.13 -22.69
C GLU A 237 -40.22 43.08 -23.27
N ALA A 238 -40.26 43.30 -24.60
CA ALA A 238 -41.50 43.41 -25.43
C ALA A 238 -41.31 44.18 -26.77
N THR A 239 -41.84 43.59 -27.86
CA THR A 239 -42.48 44.25 -29.04
C THR A 239 -41.70 45.25 -29.94
N ALA A 240 -41.90 45.32 -31.27
CA ALA A 240 -42.64 44.44 -32.21
C ALA A 240 -42.32 44.73 -33.71
N THR A 241 -42.70 43.77 -34.57
CA THR A 241 -43.16 43.88 -35.99
C THR A 241 -42.27 44.48 -37.11
N GLN A 242 -41.67 43.57 -37.89
CA GLN A 242 -41.97 43.29 -39.32
C GLN A 242 -42.20 44.42 -40.36
N ALA A 243 -41.42 44.41 -41.44
CA ALA A 243 -41.88 44.47 -42.84
C ALA A 243 -40.76 44.05 -43.83
N ALA A 244 -41.11 43.72 -45.09
CA ALA A 244 -40.21 43.38 -46.22
C ALA A 244 -40.93 43.73 -47.55
N PRO A 245 -40.43 43.46 -48.80
CA PRO A 245 -39.13 42.94 -49.24
C PRO A 245 -38.54 43.66 -50.50
N THR A 246 -37.53 43.04 -51.16
CA THR A 246 -37.16 43.11 -52.60
C THR A 246 -35.98 43.98 -53.11
N LYS A 247 -35.43 43.54 -54.26
CA LYS A 247 -34.19 43.94 -54.95
C LYS A 247 -34.41 45.08 -55.97
N LYS A 248 -33.42 45.97 -56.17
CA LYS A 248 -32.60 46.06 -57.44
C LYS A 248 -31.63 47.27 -57.53
N ARG A 249 -30.47 47.01 -58.15
CA ARG A 249 -29.59 47.87 -59.00
C ARG A 249 -29.54 49.41 -58.77
N GLY A 250 -28.52 49.86 -58.04
CA GLY A 250 -27.33 50.64 -58.51
C GLY A 250 -27.44 51.96 -59.33
N ILE A 251 -26.37 52.77 -59.28
CA ILE A 251 -25.98 53.78 -60.31
C ILE A 251 -24.47 54.16 -60.14
N ARG A 252 -23.88 54.89 -61.12
CA ARG A 252 -22.43 55.19 -61.27
C ARG A 252 -22.14 56.70 -61.19
N GLY A 253 -20.86 57.07 -60.93
CA GLY A 253 -20.29 58.40 -61.25
C GLY A 253 -19.26 58.89 -60.24
N TRP A 254 -18.23 59.70 -60.54
CA TRP A 254 -17.57 60.26 -61.75
C TRP A 254 -16.12 60.64 -61.28
N PHE A 255 -15.04 60.92 -62.03
CA PHE A 255 -14.70 61.21 -63.45
C PHE A 255 -13.93 59.99 -64.08
N ALA A 256 -13.15 59.93 -65.17
CA ALA A 256 -12.39 60.79 -66.12
C ALA A 256 -11.04 61.39 -65.64
N GLY A 257 -9.91 61.39 -66.39
CA GLY A 257 -9.53 60.83 -67.72
C GLY A 257 -8.02 60.45 -67.72
N LEU A 258 -7.26 60.24 -68.81
CA LEU A 258 -7.47 60.36 -70.27
C LEU A 258 -6.43 59.46 -71.02
N PHE A 259 -6.39 59.45 -72.35
CA PHE A 259 -5.63 58.49 -73.20
C PHE A 259 -4.14 58.84 -73.46
N GLY A 260 -3.25 57.87 -73.22
CA GLY A 260 -2.37 57.19 -74.20
C GLY A 260 -1.46 57.95 -75.19
N CYS A 261 -0.20 57.51 -75.27
CA CYS A 261 0.55 57.37 -76.52
C CYS A 261 1.68 56.32 -76.41
N MET A 262 2.31 55.96 -77.53
CA MET A 262 3.23 54.81 -77.66
C MET A 262 4.69 55.13 -77.34
N GLY A 263 5.42 54.10 -76.87
CA GLY A 263 6.70 53.74 -77.51
C GLY A 263 7.99 54.44 -77.04
N SER A 264 8.47 54.11 -75.84
CA SER A 264 9.90 53.81 -75.67
C SER A 264 10.09 52.70 -74.63
N MET A 265 10.90 51.71 -74.98
CA MET A 265 11.07 50.44 -74.26
C MET A 265 12.54 50.32 -73.86
N GLY A 266 12.84 50.00 -72.60
CA GLY A 266 14.24 49.96 -72.12
C GLY A 266 14.41 49.86 -70.61
N MET A 267 14.42 50.99 -69.91
CA MET A 267 15.14 51.09 -68.61
C MET A 267 14.28 51.05 -67.33
N MET A 268 13.00 51.43 -67.35
CA MET A 268 12.21 51.52 -66.10
C MET A 268 11.76 50.16 -65.53
N GLY A 269 11.69 49.10 -66.34
CA GLY A 269 11.37 47.76 -65.86
C GLY A 269 12.42 47.22 -64.88
N ALA A 270 13.70 47.34 -65.23
CA ALA A 270 14.82 46.90 -64.39
C ALA A 270 14.89 47.68 -63.07
N GLY A 271 14.76 49.02 -63.10
CA GLY A 271 14.78 49.85 -61.89
C GLY A 271 13.62 49.51 -60.93
N SER A 272 12.42 49.28 -61.47
CA SER A 272 11.25 48.90 -60.66
C SER A 272 11.41 47.52 -60.02
N LEU A 273 11.92 46.55 -60.80
CA LEU A 273 12.21 45.21 -60.30
C LEU A 273 13.33 45.24 -59.24
N LEU A 274 14.38 46.03 -59.45
CA LEU A 274 15.48 46.21 -58.51
C LEU A 274 15.00 46.82 -57.19
N VAL A 275 14.11 47.80 -57.21
CA VAL A 275 13.51 48.38 -55.99
C VAL A 275 12.63 47.35 -55.27
N VAL A 276 11.83 46.55 -55.98
CA VAL A 276 11.04 45.47 -55.36
C VAL A 276 11.95 44.39 -54.76
N VAL A 277 13.05 44.02 -55.44
CA VAL A 277 14.05 43.08 -54.91
C VAL A 277 14.79 43.66 -53.70
N LEU A 278 15.20 44.93 -53.73
CA LEU A 278 15.85 45.59 -52.60
C LEU A 278 14.92 45.75 -51.40
N LEU A 279 13.64 46.06 -51.60
CA LEU A 279 12.63 46.06 -50.54
C LEU A 279 12.34 44.64 -50.03
N GLY A 280 12.37 43.63 -50.90
CA GLY A 280 12.27 42.21 -50.52
C GLY A 280 13.46 41.75 -49.68
N VAL A 281 14.68 42.12 -50.06
CA VAL A 281 15.92 41.81 -49.33
C VAL A 281 16.00 42.60 -48.01
N ALA A 282 15.61 43.87 -48.00
CA ALA A 282 15.53 44.66 -46.77
C ALA A 282 14.43 44.16 -45.83
N GLY A 283 13.29 43.70 -46.37
CA GLY A 283 12.22 43.06 -45.60
C GLY A 283 12.63 41.68 -45.05
N ALA A 284 13.32 40.87 -45.84
CA ALA A 284 13.84 39.57 -45.41
C ALA A 284 14.98 39.73 -44.37
N GLY A 285 15.92 40.66 -44.59
CA GLY A 285 16.99 40.98 -43.66
C GLY A 285 16.48 41.63 -42.38
N GLY A 286 15.50 42.54 -42.47
CA GLY A 286 14.82 43.13 -41.32
C GLY A 286 13.99 42.10 -40.54
N GLY A 287 13.33 41.17 -41.23
CA GLY A 287 12.62 40.04 -40.63
C GLY A 287 13.56 39.05 -39.95
N TYR A 288 14.67 38.68 -40.59
CA TYR A 288 15.72 37.86 -40.00
C TYR A 288 16.30 38.54 -38.76
N TRP A 289 16.66 39.83 -38.83
CA TRP A 289 17.19 40.60 -37.70
C TRP A 289 16.18 40.74 -36.56
N TYR A 290 14.89 40.95 -36.87
CA TYR A 290 13.82 40.99 -35.88
C TYR A 290 13.66 39.64 -35.17
N TYR A 291 13.51 38.53 -35.91
CA TYR A 291 13.27 37.22 -35.33
C TYR A 291 14.51 36.54 -34.75
N SER A 292 15.73 36.94 -35.13
CA SER A 292 16.99 36.35 -34.64
C SER A 292 17.54 36.97 -33.35
N ARG A 293 16.99 38.12 -32.91
CA ARG A 293 17.33 38.79 -31.65
C ARG A 293 16.99 37.95 -30.42
N ASP A 294 15.82 37.33 -30.44
CA ASP A 294 15.25 36.60 -29.29
C ASP A 294 15.37 35.07 -29.46
N LEU A 295 16.34 34.59 -30.26
CA LEU A 295 16.62 33.16 -30.42
C LEU A 295 17.62 32.67 -29.37
N PRO A 296 17.34 31.56 -28.67
CA PRO A 296 18.32 30.94 -27.79
C PRO A 296 19.53 30.40 -28.55
N THR A 297 20.63 30.20 -27.83
CA THR A 297 21.89 29.66 -28.35
C THR A 297 21.76 28.17 -28.65
N VAL A 298 22.23 27.75 -29.84
CA VAL A 298 22.25 26.34 -30.24
C VAL A 298 23.29 25.52 -29.47
N GLU A 299 24.23 26.17 -28.78
CA GLU A 299 25.30 25.53 -27.98
C GLU A 299 24.77 24.64 -26.85
N THR A 300 23.54 24.88 -26.39
CA THR A 300 22.85 24.07 -25.37
C THR A 300 22.69 22.60 -25.79
N LEU A 301 22.63 22.31 -27.10
CA LEU A 301 22.48 20.95 -27.61
C LEU A 301 23.75 20.09 -27.41
N ARG A 302 24.96 20.68 -27.35
CA ARG A 302 26.19 19.95 -26.95
C ARG A 302 26.10 19.39 -25.54
N ALA A 303 25.33 20.04 -24.66
CA ALA A 303 25.14 19.65 -23.27
C ALA A 303 23.86 18.83 -23.07
N TYR A 304 23.36 18.13 -24.11
CA TYR A 304 22.14 17.31 -24.04
C TYR A 304 22.27 16.17 -23.02
N GLN A 305 21.81 16.45 -21.81
CA GLN A 305 21.62 15.50 -20.72
C GLN A 305 20.13 15.52 -20.36
N PRO A 306 19.27 14.80 -21.10
CA PRO A 306 17.84 14.83 -20.84
C PRO A 306 17.50 14.19 -19.49
N PRO A 307 16.27 14.39 -18.98
CA PRO A 307 15.67 13.48 -18.02
C PRO A 307 15.79 12.04 -18.51
N THR A 308 16.36 11.16 -17.69
CA THR A 308 16.53 9.74 -18.00
C THR A 308 16.01 8.90 -16.85
N VAL A 309 15.36 7.78 -17.19
CA VAL A 309 14.73 6.89 -16.21
C VAL A 309 15.73 6.30 -15.23
N THR A 310 15.40 6.35 -13.95
CA THR A 310 16.08 5.54 -12.93
C THR A 310 15.54 4.12 -12.97
N VAL A 311 16.44 3.15 -13.10
CA VAL A 311 16.13 1.72 -13.19
C VAL A 311 16.48 1.06 -11.87
N VAL A 312 15.51 0.37 -11.26
CA VAL A 312 15.69 -0.39 -10.03
C VAL A 312 15.68 -1.88 -10.36
N THR A 313 16.73 -2.60 -9.98
CA THR A 313 16.88 -4.05 -10.21
C THR A 313 17.04 -4.84 -8.92
N ASP A 314 16.74 -6.14 -8.99
CA ASP A 314 16.93 -7.08 -7.90
C ASP A 314 18.43 -7.48 -7.76
N LYS A 315 18.71 -8.46 -6.89
CA LYS A 315 20.09 -8.93 -6.64
C LYS A 315 20.73 -9.63 -7.85
N ASP A 316 19.95 -10.17 -8.79
CA ASP A 316 20.45 -10.90 -9.96
C ASP A 316 20.47 -10.02 -11.22
N GLY A 317 19.77 -8.87 -11.19
CA GLY A 317 19.71 -7.87 -12.25
C GLY A 317 18.36 -7.77 -12.96
N GLU A 318 17.33 -8.47 -12.47
CA GLU A 318 15.98 -8.34 -13.01
C GLU A 318 15.36 -6.98 -12.65
N LEU A 319 14.61 -6.39 -13.59
CA LEU A 319 13.86 -5.16 -13.35
C LEU A 319 12.82 -5.35 -12.22
N LEU A 320 12.92 -4.53 -11.18
CA LEU A 320 11.91 -4.36 -10.11
C LEU A 320 11.00 -3.16 -10.34
N GLY A 321 11.45 -2.16 -11.09
CA GLY A 321 10.68 -0.96 -11.36
C GLY A 321 11.49 0.15 -12.02
N GLU A 322 10.76 1.12 -12.57
CA GLU A 322 11.29 2.31 -13.21
C GLU A 322 10.75 3.55 -12.50
N ILE A 323 11.60 4.56 -12.29
CA ILE A 323 11.23 5.82 -11.64
C ILE A 323 11.62 6.97 -12.56
N PHE A 324 10.63 7.75 -13.00
CA PHE A 324 10.82 8.83 -13.98
C PHE A 324 9.71 9.89 -13.93
N GLU A 325 9.97 11.05 -14.54
CA GLU A 325 8.93 11.98 -14.99
C GLU A 325 8.61 11.80 -16.49
N GLN A 326 9.62 11.48 -17.30
CA GLN A 326 9.50 11.12 -18.71
C GLN A 326 10.23 9.81 -18.96
N ARG A 327 9.56 8.81 -19.56
CA ARG A 327 10.19 7.51 -19.83
C ARG A 327 11.16 7.63 -21.00
N ARG A 328 12.45 7.76 -20.70
CA ARG A 328 13.49 8.01 -21.70
C ARG A 328 14.77 7.23 -21.41
N TYR A 329 15.23 6.52 -22.43
CA TYR A 329 16.51 5.83 -22.48
C TYR A 329 17.35 6.46 -23.60
N VAL A 330 18.56 6.92 -23.30
CA VAL A 330 19.46 7.52 -24.31
C VAL A 330 20.31 6.42 -24.95
N VAL A 331 20.30 6.33 -26.28
CA VAL A 331 21.09 5.38 -27.07
C VAL A 331 21.89 6.13 -28.14
N PRO A 332 23.22 5.88 -28.29
CA PRO A 332 24.04 6.45 -29.35
C PRO A 332 23.55 6.08 -30.76
N THR A 333 23.72 6.98 -31.73
CA THR A 333 23.26 6.77 -33.13
C THR A 333 23.91 5.55 -33.77
N GLU A 334 25.11 5.17 -33.33
CA GLU A 334 25.89 4.01 -33.77
C GLU A 334 25.21 2.69 -33.37
N GLU A 335 24.57 2.66 -32.20
CA GLU A 335 23.88 1.47 -31.66
C GLU A 335 22.44 1.33 -32.18
N ILE A 336 21.84 2.40 -32.71
CA ILE A 336 20.52 2.33 -33.36
C ILE A 336 20.70 1.68 -34.74
N PRO A 337 20.02 0.55 -35.05
CA PRO A 337 20.20 -0.17 -36.31
C PRO A 337 19.86 0.66 -37.55
N ALA A 338 20.49 0.30 -38.68
CA ALA A 338 20.35 1.03 -39.94
C ALA A 338 18.90 1.06 -40.46
N HIS A 339 18.15 -0.04 -40.36
CA HIS A 339 16.74 -0.09 -40.77
C HIS A 339 15.84 0.80 -39.91
N VAL A 340 16.14 0.96 -38.62
CA VAL A 340 15.41 1.88 -37.73
C VAL A 340 15.64 3.33 -38.14
N LYS A 341 16.90 3.73 -38.33
CA LYS A 341 17.25 5.07 -38.85
C LYS A 341 16.58 5.32 -40.20
N ASN A 342 16.66 4.36 -41.11
CA ASN A 342 16.04 4.41 -42.43
C ASN A 342 14.49 4.49 -42.38
N ALA A 343 13.83 3.88 -41.39
CA ALA A 343 12.38 3.95 -41.23
C ALA A 343 11.93 5.38 -40.90
N PHE A 344 12.59 6.05 -39.94
CA PHE A 344 12.29 7.45 -39.59
C PHE A 344 12.62 8.42 -40.74
N LEU A 345 13.74 8.22 -41.44
CA LEU A 345 14.09 8.98 -42.65
C LEU A 345 13.06 8.73 -43.78
N ALA A 346 12.57 7.50 -43.96
CA ALA A 346 11.55 7.19 -44.93
C ALA A 346 10.18 7.78 -44.56
N ALA A 347 9.83 7.87 -43.27
CA ALA A 347 8.56 8.43 -42.82
C ALA A 347 8.52 9.96 -42.89
N GLU A 348 9.56 10.62 -42.34
CA GLU A 348 9.55 12.07 -42.08
C GLU A 348 10.44 12.85 -43.07
N ASP A 349 11.70 12.46 -43.26
CA ASP A 349 12.69 13.26 -43.99
C ASP A 349 13.75 12.42 -44.71
N ALA A 350 13.47 12.11 -45.99
CA ALA A 350 14.29 11.19 -46.78
C ALA A 350 15.46 11.86 -47.51
N ASN A 351 15.56 13.19 -47.45
CA ASN A 351 16.65 13.95 -48.05
C ASN A 351 17.53 14.62 -46.98
N PHE A 352 17.35 14.23 -45.71
CA PHE A 352 17.98 14.79 -44.52
C PHE A 352 19.49 15.04 -44.65
N TYR A 353 20.27 14.07 -45.16
CA TYR A 353 21.72 14.20 -45.33
C TYR A 353 22.14 15.14 -46.48
N ASN A 354 21.22 15.53 -47.36
CA ASN A 354 21.50 16.27 -48.59
C ASN A 354 20.90 17.70 -48.61
N HIS A 355 20.50 18.24 -47.46
CA HIS A 355 19.98 19.62 -47.35
C HIS A 355 20.50 20.34 -46.11
N ASP A 356 20.52 21.67 -46.15
CA ASP A 356 20.95 22.51 -45.01
C ASP A 356 19.73 22.97 -44.22
N GLY A 357 19.21 22.11 -43.33
CA GLY A 357 18.04 22.37 -42.49
C GLY A 357 16.67 22.44 -43.19
N ILE A 358 16.63 22.61 -44.52
CA ILE A 358 15.39 22.83 -45.29
C ILE A 358 15.44 22.09 -46.64
N ASP A 359 14.60 21.06 -46.81
CA ASP A 359 14.37 20.47 -48.15
C ASP A 359 13.46 21.39 -49.00
N TYR A 360 14.07 22.38 -49.68
CA TYR A 360 13.38 23.24 -50.64
C TYR A 360 12.67 22.45 -51.76
N MET A 361 13.27 21.34 -52.21
CA MET A 361 12.69 20.50 -53.26
C MET A 361 11.52 19.67 -52.73
N GLY A 362 11.60 19.20 -51.49
CA GLY A 362 10.51 18.58 -50.73
C GLY A 362 9.34 19.53 -50.51
N ILE A 363 9.60 20.78 -50.11
CA ILE A 363 8.56 21.82 -49.98
C ILE A 363 7.86 22.05 -51.33
N ALA A 364 8.60 22.24 -52.42
CA ALA A 364 8.03 22.42 -53.75
C ALA A 364 7.21 21.18 -54.20
N ARG A 365 7.72 19.97 -53.97
CA ARG A 365 7.06 18.69 -54.26
C ARG A 365 5.77 18.51 -53.44
N ALA A 366 5.78 18.89 -52.17
CA ALA A 366 4.62 18.84 -51.28
C ALA A 366 3.57 19.89 -51.66
N MET A 367 3.96 21.11 -52.02
CA MET A 367 3.03 22.12 -52.55
C MET A 367 2.36 21.63 -53.84
N GLY A 368 3.11 21.07 -54.78
CA GLY A 368 2.56 20.50 -56.01
C GLY A 368 1.57 19.36 -55.75
N ARG A 369 1.90 18.42 -54.87
CA ARG A 369 0.99 17.32 -54.46
C ARG A 369 -0.25 17.83 -53.73
N ASN A 370 -0.13 18.75 -52.78
CA ASN A 370 -1.26 19.30 -52.03
C ASN A 370 -2.19 20.13 -52.94
N ALA A 371 -1.65 20.85 -53.93
CA ALA A 371 -2.44 21.56 -54.94
C ALA A 371 -3.22 20.61 -55.87
N LEU A 372 -2.60 19.49 -56.29
CA LEU A 372 -3.28 18.44 -57.07
C LEU A 372 -4.32 17.66 -56.26
N ALA A 373 -4.07 17.44 -54.96
CA ALA A 373 -4.96 16.67 -54.08
C ALA A 373 -6.13 17.48 -53.49
N GLY A 374 -6.17 18.81 -53.68
CA GLY A 374 -7.21 19.70 -53.15
C GLY A 374 -7.22 19.83 -51.61
N ARG A 375 -6.27 19.22 -50.90
CA ARG A 375 -6.17 19.21 -49.44
C ARG A 375 -4.72 19.14 -48.98
N MET A 376 -4.46 19.63 -47.76
CA MET A 376 -3.17 19.48 -47.07
C MET A 376 -2.95 18.01 -46.71
N ALA A 377 -2.27 17.26 -47.58
CA ALA A 377 -2.08 15.81 -47.46
C ALA A 377 -0.67 15.41 -47.01
N GLN A 378 0.36 16.19 -47.34
CA GLN A 378 1.75 15.89 -47.01
C GLN A 378 2.41 17.02 -46.22
N GLY A 379 3.07 16.66 -45.10
CA GLY A 379 3.88 17.56 -44.28
C GLY A 379 5.20 17.95 -44.96
N ALA A 380 5.79 19.07 -44.54
CA ALA A 380 6.98 19.65 -45.15
C ALA A 380 7.92 20.30 -44.11
N SER A 381 8.12 19.64 -42.96
CA SER A 381 9.09 20.05 -41.93
C SER A 381 10.16 18.97 -41.80
N THR A 382 11.41 19.36 -42.00
CA THR A 382 12.60 18.49 -41.90
C THR A 382 12.84 18.02 -40.46
N ILE A 383 13.64 16.97 -40.27
CA ILE A 383 14.05 16.50 -38.94
C ILE A 383 14.72 17.64 -38.16
N THR A 384 15.59 18.42 -38.80
CA THR A 384 16.26 19.59 -38.21
C THR A 384 15.27 20.67 -37.72
N GLN A 385 14.13 20.86 -38.41
CA GLN A 385 13.07 21.76 -37.94
C GLN A 385 12.29 21.17 -36.77
N GLN A 386 12.15 19.85 -36.68
CA GLN A 386 11.55 19.18 -35.52
C GLN A 386 12.47 19.25 -34.29
N VAL A 387 13.78 19.10 -34.45
CA VAL A 387 14.77 19.34 -33.38
C VAL A 387 14.69 20.81 -32.90
N ALA A 388 14.77 21.79 -33.81
CA ALA A 388 14.62 23.20 -33.46
C ALA A 388 13.31 23.52 -32.71
N ARG A 389 12.19 22.93 -33.15
CA ARG A 389 10.87 23.06 -32.54
C ARG A 389 10.78 22.44 -31.14
N ASN A 390 11.35 21.25 -30.95
CA ASN A 390 11.20 20.48 -29.70
C ASN A 390 12.16 20.99 -28.60
N PHE A 391 13.39 21.38 -28.97
CA PHE A 391 14.44 21.74 -28.01
C PHE A 391 14.50 23.24 -27.65
N LEU A 392 14.27 24.12 -28.63
CA LEU A 392 14.71 25.52 -28.55
C LEU A 392 13.56 26.53 -28.64
N LEU A 393 12.30 26.09 -28.72
CA LEU A 393 11.16 26.98 -28.98
C LEU A 393 9.95 26.75 -28.06
N THR A 394 9.53 27.83 -27.41
CA THR A 394 8.28 27.91 -26.65
C THR A 394 7.03 27.83 -27.54
N ARG A 395 5.86 27.66 -26.92
CA ARG A 395 4.53 27.62 -27.56
C ARG A 395 4.08 29.01 -28.08
N ASP A 396 4.90 29.62 -28.93
CA ASP A 396 4.67 30.92 -29.58
C ASP A 396 3.58 30.84 -30.68
N LYS A 397 3.20 31.99 -31.24
CA LYS A 397 2.27 32.08 -32.39
C LYS A 397 2.76 31.22 -33.55
N LYS A 398 1.89 30.36 -34.10
CA LYS A 398 2.23 29.33 -35.11
C LYS A 398 3.11 29.81 -36.28
N LEU A 399 2.86 31.02 -36.83
CA LEU A 399 3.65 31.57 -37.95
C LEU A 399 5.02 32.08 -37.51
N GLU A 400 5.07 32.83 -36.41
CA GLU A 400 6.31 33.36 -35.81
C GLU A 400 7.22 32.21 -35.39
N ARG A 401 6.67 31.20 -34.69
CA ARG A 401 7.40 30.00 -34.32
C ARG A 401 7.97 29.30 -35.55
N LYS A 402 7.23 29.22 -36.67
CA LYS A 402 7.73 28.57 -37.89
C LYS A 402 8.89 29.32 -38.56
N ILE A 403 8.96 30.65 -38.42
CA ILE A 403 10.11 31.45 -38.85
C ILE A 403 11.31 31.22 -37.92
N LYS A 404 11.08 31.16 -36.60
CA LYS A 404 12.11 30.81 -35.61
C LYS A 404 12.65 29.38 -35.82
N GLU A 405 11.78 28.40 -36.10
CA GLU A 405 12.14 27.01 -36.47
C GLU A 405 13.11 27.01 -37.65
N VAL A 406 12.79 27.74 -38.73
CA VAL A 406 13.61 27.87 -39.94
C VAL A 406 15.00 28.48 -39.67
N ILE A 407 15.08 29.60 -38.93
CA ILE A 407 16.36 30.27 -38.64
C ILE A 407 17.24 29.41 -37.72
N LEU A 408 16.63 28.72 -36.75
CA LEU A 408 17.35 27.80 -35.87
C LEU A 408 17.85 26.56 -36.60
N SER A 409 17.10 25.99 -37.56
CA SER A 409 17.59 24.84 -38.33
C SER A 409 18.91 25.12 -39.05
N TRP A 410 19.07 26.30 -39.66
CA TRP A 410 20.38 26.67 -40.25
C TRP A 410 21.49 26.76 -39.21
N ARG A 411 21.23 27.39 -38.05
CA ARG A 411 22.22 27.50 -36.96
C ARG A 411 22.59 26.14 -36.34
N ILE A 412 21.67 25.17 -36.35
CA ILE A 412 21.94 23.81 -35.89
C ILE A 412 22.85 23.09 -36.90
N GLU A 413 22.56 23.16 -38.19
CA GLU A 413 23.34 22.49 -39.26
C GLU A 413 24.74 23.11 -39.45
N GLU A 414 24.92 24.38 -39.08
CA GLU A 414 26.23 25.05 -39.03
C GLU A 414 27.07 24.63 -37.79
N ALA A 415 26.42 24.16 -36.72
CA ALA A 415 27.05 23.88 -35.42
C ALA A 415 27.22 22.39 -35.08
N TYR A 416 26.52 21.50 -35.79
CA TYR A 416 26.41 20.06 -35.54
C TYR A 416 26.34 19.27 -36.85
N ASP A 417 26.90 18.06 -36.85
CA ASP A 417 26.76 17.10 -37.94
C ASP A 417 25.37 16.40 -37.95
N LYS A 418 25.10 15.69 -39.05
CA LYS A 418 23.83 15.00 -39.31
C LYS A 418 23.54 13.88 -38.32
N ASP A 419 24.56 13.13 -37.90
CA ASP A 419 24.39 12.00 -36.99
C ASP A 419 24.08 12.47 -35.56
N HIS A 420 24.61 13.63 -35.16
CA HIS A 420 24.24 14.31 -33.91
C HIS A 420 22.84 14.95 -33.98
N ILE A 421 22.42 15.53 -35.11
CA ILE A 421 21.05 16.02 -35.27
C ILE A 421 20.04 14.85 -35.24
N LEU A 422 20.40 13.71 -35.83
CA LEU A 422 19.61 12.48 -35.77
C LEU A 422 19.61 11.85 -34.37
N PHE A 423 20.74 11.89 -33.65
CA PHE A 423 20.85 11.49 -32.25
C PHE A 423 19.85 12.24 -31.36
N LEU A 424 19.84 13.57 -31.45
CA LEU A 424 18.92 14.43 -30.72
C LEU A 424 17.46 14.11 -31.07
N TYR A 425 17.15 13.93 -32.36
CA TYR A 425 15.78 13.60 -32.79
C TYR A 425 15.30 12.24 -32.26
N LEU A 426 16.07 11.17 -32.48
CA LEU A 426 15.68 9.80 -32.12
C LEU A 426 15.67 9.53 -30.61
N ASN A 427 16.27 10.39 -29.79
CA ASN A 427 16.25 10.32 -28.32
C ASN A 427 15.29 11.32 -27.65
N GLU A 428 14.71 12.28 -28.38
CA GLU A 428 13.75 13.28 -27.87
C GLU A 428 12.32 13.02 -28.34
N ILE A 429 12.12 12.44 -29.53
CA ILE A 429 10.79 12.35 -30.14
C ILE A 429 9.79 11.57 -29.26
N PHE A 430 8.65 12.20 -28.96
CA PHE A 430 7.57 11.55 -28.21
C PHE A 430 6.82 10.56 -29.11
N LEU A 431 6.74 9.31 -28.67
CA LEU A 431 6.21 8.19 -29.45
C LEU A 431 4.96 7.54 -28.83
N GLY A 432 4.34 8.18 -27.84
CA GLY A 432 3.12 7.69 -27.18
C GLY A 432 3.41 6.88 -25.90
N SER A 433 2.37 6.60 -25.10
CA SER A 433 2.46 5.81 -23.85
C SER A 433 3.67 6.20 -22.97
N GLN A 434 3.80 7.49 -22.66
CA GLN A 434 4.89 8.15 -21.91
C GLN A 434 6.32 8.00 -22.47
N ALA A 435 6.52 7.34 -23.62
CA ALA A 435 7.84 7.06 -24.19
C ALA A 435 8.41 8.23 -25.00
N TYR A 436 9.63 8.64 -24.63
CA TYR A 436 10.45 9.61 -25.35
C TYR A 436 11.69 8.90 -25.90
N GLY A 437 11.89 9.00 -27.21
CA GLY A 437 12.94 8.32 -27.95
C GLY A 437 12.67 6.85 -28.28
N VAL A 438 13.38 6.35 -29.30
CA VAL A 438 13.11 5.05 -29.94
C VAL A 438 13.35 3.84 -29.02
N GLU A 439 14.33 3.89 -28.13
CA GLU A 439 14.61 2.82 -27.15
C GLU A 439 13.50 2.70 -26.10
N ALA A 440 12.98 3.82 -25.61
CA ALA A 440 11.85 3.81 -24.68
C ALA A 440 10.59 3.26 -25.36
N ALA A 441 10.31 3.67 -26.59
CA ALA A 441 9.16 3.18 -27.35
C ALA A 441 9.28 1.68 -27.69
N SER A 442 10.47 1.23 -28.10
CA SER A 442 10.77 -0.20 -28.32
C SER A 442 10.47 -1.03 -27.08
N ARG A 443 10.95 -0.58 -25.91
CA ARG A 443 10.67 -1.23 -24.61
C ARG A 443 9.20 -1.13 -24.20
N THR A 444 8.50 -0.06 -24.56
CA THR A 444 7.06 0.14 -24.26
C THR A 444 6.17 -0.79 -25.08
N TYR A 445 6.48 -1.02 -26.37
CA TYR A 445 5.59 -1.75 -27.28
C TYR A 445 6.01 -3.20 -27.54
N TYR A 446 7.30 -3.53 -27.47
CA TYR A 446 7.85 -4.85 -27.82
C TYR A 446 8.64 -5.53 -26.69
N GLY A 447 8.84 -4.85 -25.54
CA GLY A 447 9.60 -5.37 -24.39
C GLY A 447 11.12 -5.54 -24.60
N LYS A 448 11.64 -5.22 -25.79
CA LYS A 448 13.05 -5.40 -26.21
C LYS A 448 13.72 -4.07 -26.60
N SER A 449 15.04 -4.09 -26.75
CA SER A 449 15.81 -2.91 -27.17
C SER A 449 15.59 -2.60 -28.66
N VAL A 450 15.76 -1.33 -29.04
CA VAL A 450 15.80 -0.86 -30.43
C VAL A 450 16.89 -1.55 -31.26
N ARG A 451 17.88 -2.16 -30.61
CA ARG A 451 18.91 -3.01 -31.22
C ARG A 451 18.32 -4.29 -31.84
N ASP A 452 17.19 -4.78 -31.31
CA ASP A 452 16.62 -6.11 -31.56
C ASP A 452 15.25 -6.06 -32.28
N ILE A 453 14.82 -4.88 -32.76
CA ILE A 453 13.55 -4.73 -33.49
C ILE A 453 13.69 -5.02 -34.98
N SER A 454 12.62 -5.51 -35.61
CA SER A 454 12.54 -5.83 -37.03
C SER A 454 12.33 -4.59 -37.91
N ILE A 455 12.30 -4.80 -39.23
CA ILE A 455 11.90 -3.77 -40.20
C ILE A 455 10.42 -3.40 -40.01
N ALA A 456 9.57 -4.38 -39.70
CA ALA A 456 8.13 -4.20 -39.52
C ALA A 456 7.81 -3.40 -38.24
N GLU A 457 8.47 -3.73 -37.12
CA GLU A 457 8.38 -3.00 -35.84
C GLU A 457 8.95 -1.57 -35.96
N ALA A 458 10.11 -1.42 -36.62
CA ALA A 458 10.70 -0.11 -36.88
C ALA A 458 9.77 0.81 -37.69
N ALA A 459 9.03 0.25 -38.65
CA ALA A 459 8.06 0.99 -39.46
C ALA A 459 6.80 1.40 -38.68
N ILE A 460 6.40 0.67 -37.63
CA ILE A 460 5.39 1.15 -36.66
C ILE A 460 5.96 2.37 -35.90
N LEU A 461 7.13 2.25 -35.27
CA LEU A 461 7.71 3.32 -34.46
C LEU A 461 7.92 4.63 -35.26
N ALA A 462 8.44 4.52 -36.48
CA ALA A 462 8.60 5.64 -37.41
C ALA A 462 7.26 6.21 -37.91
N GLY A 463 6.16 5.47 -37.75
CA GLY A 463 4.81 5.94 -38.02
C GLY A 463 4.27 6.93 -36.98
N LEU A 464 4.66 6.80 -35.72
CA LEU A 464 4.07 7.48 -34.56
C LEU A 464 4.27 9.02 -34.51
N PRO A 465 5.42 9.62 -34.89
CA PRO A 465 5.71 11.05 -34.69
C PRO A 465 4.65 12.04 -35.18
N GLN A 466 3.86 11.67 -36.19
CA GLN A 466 2.80 12.52 -36.71
C GLN A 466 1.60 12.65 -35.75
N ARG A 467 1.19 11.55 -35.10
CA ARG A 467 0.04 11.46 -34.19
C ARG A 467 0.26 10.33 -33.16
N PRO A 468 1.17 10.51 -32.18
CA PRO A 468 1.67 9.40 -31.37
C PRO A 468 0.60 8.73 -30.50
N SER A 469 -0.39 9.47 -30.00
CA SER A 469 -1.52 8.89 -29.26
C SER A 469 -2.51 8.13 -30.16
N ASP A 470 -2.86 8.69 -31.33
CA ASP A 470 -3.85 8.08 -32.23
C ASP A 470 -3.32 6.82 -32.95
N TYR A 471 -2.01 6.80 -33.24
CA TYR A 471 -1.34 5.68 -33.91
C TYR A 471 -0.65 4.71 -32.93
N SER A 472 -0.83 4.90 -31.61
CA SER A 472 -0.28 4.03 -30.58
C SER A 472 -0.81 2.59 -30.72
N PRO A 473 0.05 1.57 -30.85
CA PRO A 473 -0.37 0.17 -30.89
C PRO A 473 -1.20 -0.28 -29.68
N HIS A 474 -1.05 0.39 -28.53
CA HIS A 474 -1.87 0.16 -27.33
C HIS A 474 -3.30 0.72 -27.41
N GLY A 475 -3.62 1.56 -28.41
CA GLY A 475 -4.91 2.25 -28.51
C GLY A 475 -5.68 1.99 -29.81
N SER A 476 -4.99 1.81 -30.93
CA SER A 476 -5.65 1.47 -32.20
C SER A 476 -4.68 0.75 -33.14
N TRP A 477 -4.71 -0.59 -33.10
CA TRP A 477 -3.86 -1.43 -33.93
C TRP A 477 -4.03 -1.15 -35.43
N ASP A 478 -5.27 -1.09 -35.92
CA ASP A 478 -5.55 -0.91 -37.36
C ASP A 478 -4.96 0.41 -37.89
N GLN A 479 -4.94 1.47 -37.07
CA GLN A 479 -4.30 2.73 -37.43
C GLN A 479 -2.78 2.64 -37.37
N ALA A 480 -2.21 1.94 -36.39
CA ALA A 480 -0.78 1.66 -36.31
C ALA A 480 -0.30 0.85 -37.54
N GLN A 481 -1.02 -0.22 -37.91
CA GLN A 481 -0.71 -1.07 -39.06
C GLN A 481 -0.92 -0.34 -40.40
N ALA A 482 -2.00 0.44 -40.55
CA ALA A 482 -2.18 1.28 -41.74
C ALA A 482 -1.06 2.33 -41.91
N ARG A 483 -0.54 2.86 -40.79
CA ARG A 483 0.60 3.79 -40.77
C ARG A 483 1.93 3.08 -41.05
N GLN A 484 2.14 1.88 -40.49
CA GLN A 484 3.29 1.01 -40.79
C GLN A 484 3.36 0.65 -42.28
N HIS A 485 2.26 0.21 -42.88
CA HIS A 485 2.18 -0.12 -44.32
C HIS A 485 2.52 1.10 -45.21
N TYR A 486 2.24 2.32 -44.74
CA TYR A 486 2.70 3.55 -45.39
C TYR A 486 4.23 3.74 -45.26
N VAL A 487 4.79 3.56 -44.06
CA VAL A 487 6.24 3.72 -43.81
C VAL A 487 7.05 2.67 -44.58
N LEU A 488 6.69 1.38 -44.50
CA LEU A 488 7.32 0.30 -45.29
C LEU A 488 7.34 0.63 -46.78
N ARG A 489 6.22 1.17 -47.31
CA ARG A 489 6.13 1.57 -48.71
C ARG A 489 7.06 2.74 -49.01
N GLN A 490 7.19 3.72 -48.12
CA GLN A 490 8.18 4.78 -48.29
C GLN A 490 9.61 4.26 -48.22
N MET A 491 9.93 3.30 -47.34
CA MET A 491 11.26 2.70 -47.26
C MET A 491 11.63 2.04 -48.60
N LYS A 492 10.71 1.26 -49.18
CA LYS A 492 10.85 0.64 -50.50
C LYS A 492 10.92 1.66 -51.65
N GLU A 493 9.98 2.62 -51.73
CA GLU A 493 9.96 3.67 -52.77
C GLU A 493 11.23 4.53 -52.79
N LYS A 494 11.93 4.62 -51.65
CA LYS A 494 13.16 5.41 -51.47
C LYS A 494 14.45 4.56 -51.52
N GLY A 495 14.33 3.25 -51.75
CA GLY A 495 15.48 2.34 -51.88
C GLY A 495 16.17 1.95 -50.57
N PHE A 496 15.53 2.16 -49.42
CA PHE A 496 16.08 1.79 -48.11
C PHE A 496 15.91 0.30 -47.76
N ILE A 497 14.97 -0.39 -48.42
CA ILE A 497 14.73 -1.84 -48.33
C ILE A 497 14.39 -2.40 -49.71
N THR A 498 14.65 -3.68 -49.93
CA THR A 498 14.31 -4.42 -51.15
C THR A 498 12.82 -4.78 -51.23
N GLU A 499 12.38 -5.26 -52.39
CA GLU A 499 11.04 -5.83 -52.56
C GLU A 499 10.81 -7.02 -51.61
N GLN A 500 11.81 -7.88 -51.42
CA GLN A 500 11.68 -9.07 -50.57
C GLN A 500 11.49 -8.69 -49.10
N GLU A 501 12.34 -7.79 -48.58
CA GLU A 501 12.22 -7.27 -47.21
C GLU A 501 10.89 -6.53 -47.00
N TYR A 502 10.39 -5.80 -48.00
CA TYR A 502 9.09 -5.15 -47.94
C TYR A 502 7.92 -6.13 -47.82
N GLN A 503 7.93 -7.26 -48.55
CA GLN A 503 6.88 -8.27 -48.39
C GLN A 503 7.01 -9.02 -47.05
N THR A 504 8.23 -9.44 -46.68
CA THR A 504 8.48 -10.10 -45.38
C THR A 504 8.05 -9.23 -44.20
N ALA A 505 8.26 -7.91 -44.25
CA ALA A 505 7.82 -6.98 -43.21
C ALA A 505 6.32 -6.62 -43.24
N LEU A 506 5.56 -7.03 -44.26
CA LEU A 506 4.10 -6.97 -44.29
C LEU A 506 3.46 -8.26 -43.76
N ASP A 507 4.09 -9.41 -44.03
CA ASP A 507 3.65 -10.73 -43.58
C ASP A 507 4.10 -11.06 -42.13
N GLU A 508 4.81 -10.15 -41.46
CA GLU A 508 5.34 -10.33 -40.10
C GLU A 508 4.26 -10.13 -39.02
N GLU A 509 3.98 -11.19 -38.25
CA GLU A 509 3.04 -11.13 -37.11
C GLU A 509 3.69 -10.49 -35.88
N ILE A 510 3.36 -9.22 -35.63
CA ILE A 510 3.92 -8.44 -34.53
C ILE A 510 3.10 -8.61 -33.26
N THR A 511 3.76 -9.13 -32.21
CA THR A 511 3.21 -9.15 -30.84
C THR A 511 3.46 -7.80 -30.16
N ILE A 512 2.41 -7.17 -29.64
CA ILE A 512 2.51 -6.00 -28.77
C ILE A 512 2.47 -6.47 -27.31
N VAL A 513 3.45 -6.05 -26.52
CA VAL A 513 3.54 -6.37 -25.10
C VAL A 513 2.47 -5.56 -24.33
N PRO A 514 1.68 -6.18 -23.43
CA PRO A 514 0.68 -5.45 -22.65
C PRO A 514 1.33 -4.43 -21.71
N ARG A 515 0.56 -3.39 -21.36
CA ARG A 515 0.96 -2.34 -20.40
C ARG A 515 1.15 -2.90 -18.99
N THR A 516 2.33 -3.45 -18.72
CA THR A 516 2.78 -3.92 -17.40
C THR A 516 3.52 -2.81 -16.67
N ASN A 517 3.57 -2.89 -15.34
CA ASN A 517 4.32 -1.99 -14.50
C ASN A 517 5.05 -2.77 -13.41
N ALA A 518 6.28 -3.20 -13.70
CA ALA A 518 7.12 -4.00 -12.79
C ALA A 518 7.18 -3.44 -11.36
N PHE A 519 7.12 -2.11 -11.18
CA PHE A 519 7.07 -1.46 -9.87
C PHE A 519 5.85 -1.90 -9.05
N ARG A 520 4.66 -1.98 -9.66
CA ARG A 520 3.43 -2.46 -9.02
C ARG A 520 3.37 -4.00 -8.99
N ASP A 521 3.80 -4.64 -10.08
CA ASP A 521 3.48 -6.05 -10.36
C ASP A 521 4.41 -7.04 -9.64
N LYS A 522 5.69 -6.69 -9.39
CA LYS A 522 6.69 -7.62 -8.83
C LYS A 522 6.88 -7.52 -7.33
N ALA A 523 7.37 -6.37 -6.85
CA ALA A 523 7.92 -6.20 -5.50
C ALA A 523 7.53 -4.85 -4.84
N PRO A 524 6.25 -4.43 -4.88
CA PRO A 524 5.89 -3.02 -4.80
C PRO A 524 6.27 -2.30 -3.50
N TRP A 525 6.02 -2.92 -2.33
CA TRP A 525 6.41 -2.32 -1.05
C TRP A 525 7.94 -2.22 -0.88
N PHE A 526 8.70 -3.14 -1.48
CA PHE A 526 10.17 -3.09 -1.50
C PHE A 526 10.66 -1.97 -2.42
N THR A 527 10.17 -1.91 -3.66
CA THR A 527 10.57 -0.89 -4.65
C THR A 527 10.17 0.52 -4.19
N GLU A 528 9.03 0.69 -3.51
CA GLU A 528 8.62 1.96 -2.89
C GLU A 528 9.52 2.34 -1.69
N HIS A 529 9.93 1.38 -0.85
CA HIS A 529 10.89 1.65 0.22
C HIS A 529 12.24 2.13 -0.35
N VAL A 530 12.75 1.46 -1.38
CA VAL A 530 13.97 1.87 -2.11
C VAL A 530 13.79 3.25 -2.75
N ARG A 531 12.66 3.53 -3.42
CA ARG A 531 12.36 4.85 -3.99
C ARG A 531 12.41 5.94 -2.92
N ARG A 532 11.89 5.70 -1.71
CA ARG A 532 11.94 6.64 -0.60
C ARG A 532 13.36 6.89 -0.09
N GLN A 533 14.15 5.84 0.13
CA GLN A 533 15.57 5.97 0.51
C GLN A 533 16.38 6.75 -0.53
N LEU A 534 16.18 6.46 -1.83
CA LEU A 534 16.82 7.19 -2.92
C LEU A 534 16.46 8.68 -2.92
N VAL A 535 15.18 9.03 -2.70
CA VAL A 535 14.74 10.43 -2.66
C VAL A 535 15.27 11.16 -1.42
N GLU A 536 15.38 10.47 -0.28
CA GLU A 536 15.99 11.00 0.95
C GLU A 536 17.50 11.26 0.77
N GLN A 537 18.21 10.39 0.05
CA GLN A 537 19.67 10.46 -0.14
C GLN A 537 20.11 11.36 -1.31
N PHE A 538 19.35 11.41 -2.41
CA PHE A 538 19.74 12.09 -3.65
C PHE A 538 18.77 13.19 -4.11
N GLY A 539 17.56 13.27 -3.53
CA GLY A 539 16.52 14.25 -3.88
C GLY A 539 15.59 13.81 -5.03
N GLU A 540 14.37 14.35 -5.06
CA GLU A 540 13.30 13.94 -6.00
C GLU A 540 13.73 14.10 -7.48
N GLU A 541 14.50 15.13 -7.82
CA GLU A 541 15.02 15.37 -9.17
C GLU A 541 16.07 14.35 -9.62
N ALA A 542 17.07 14.04 -8.78
CA ALA A 542 18.10 13.08 -9.15
C ALA A 542 17.50 11.68 -9.37
N VAL A 543 16.47 11.33 -8.61
CA VAL A 543 15.80 10.02 -8.71
C VAL A 543 14.86 9.94 -9.91
N LYS A 544 14.13 11.00 -10.28
CA LYS A 544 13.27 10.98 -11.49
C LYS A 544 14.06 11.16 -12.78
N ASN A 545 15.01 12.09 -12.78
CA ASN A 545 15.54 12.70 -14.00
C ASN A 545 17.05 12.44 -14.16
N GLY A 546 17.74 11.94 -13.12
CA GLY A 546 19.18 11.69 -13.11
C GLY A 546 19.65 10.46 -13.91
N GLY A 547 18.81 9.45 -14.11
CA GLY A 547 19.15 8.20 -14.80
C GLY A 547 19.94 7.22 -13.95
N LEU A 548 19.56 7.03 -12.69
CA LEU A 548 20.30 6.18 -11.77
C LEU A 548 20.11 4.69 -12.12
N GLN A 549 21.18 3.90 -12.02
CA GLN A 549 21.09 2.44 -12.06
C GLN A 549 21.22 1.94 -10.63
N VAL A 550 20.16 1.35 -10.09
CA VAL A 550 20.04 0.98 -8.67
C VAL A 550 19.93 -0.53 -8.55
N LYS A 551 20.94 -1.16 -7.94
CA LYS A 551 20.92 -2.58 -7.61
C LYS A 551 20.49 -2.77 -6.16
N THR A 552 19.56 -3.68 -5.92
CA THR A 552 18.98 -3.93 -4.60
C THR A 552 19.31 -5.33 -4.08
N THR A 553 19.00 -5.58 -2.80
CA THR A 553 19.20 -6.87 -2.13
C THR A 553 18.09 -7.89 -2.37
N CYS A 554 16.98 -7.44 -2.98
CA CYS A 554 15.76 -8.21 -3.19
C CYS A 554 16.07 -9.51 -3.93
N ASP A 555 15.51 -10.62 -3.46
CA ASP A 555 15.46 -11.89 -4.16
C ASP A 555 14.04 -12.06 -4.70
N LEU A 556 13.84 -11.92 -6.01
CA LEU A 556 12.48 -11.95 -6.58
C LEU A 556 11.72 -13.25 -6.29
N ASN A 557 12.40 -14.40 -6.24
CA ASN A 557 11.76 -15.67 -5.95
C ASN A 557 11.25 -15.70 -4.50
N LEU A 558 12.07 -15.25 -3.55
CA LEU A 558 11.64 -15.11 -2.16
C LEU A 558 10.59 -14.01 -1.97
N GLN A 559 10.66 -12.92 -2.71
CA GLN A 559 9.67 -11.83 -2.67
C GLN A 559 8.28 -12.33 -3.12
N THR A 560 8.19 -13.09 -4.22
CA THR A 560 6.95 -13.72 -4.68
C THR A 560 6.40 -14.69 -3.64
N VAL A 561 7.25 -15.59 -3.10
CA VAL A 561 6.85 -16.53 -2.04
C VAL A 561 6.37 -15.80 -0.78
N GLY A 562 6.97 -14.66 -0.43
CA GLY A 562 6.53 -13.80 0.67
C GLY A 562 5.16 -13.16 0.42
N GLN A 563 4.93 -12.67 -0.81
CA GLN A 563 3.64 -12.12 -1.23
C GLN A 563 2.53 -13.18 -1.18
N ASP A 564 2.81 -14.41 -1.66
CA ASP A 564 1.87 -15.53 -1.57
C ASP A 564 1.59 -15.95 -0.13
N ALA A 565 2.61 -16.10 0.71
CA ALA A 565 2.45 -16.49 2.11
C ALA A 565 1.65 -15.45 2.92
N VAL A 566 1.85 -14.15 2.66
CA VAL A 566 1.08 -13.05 3.26
C VAL A 566 -0.37 -13.07 2.77
N ARG A 567 -0.59 -13.13 1.45
CA ARG A 567 -1.93 -13.18 0.83
C ARG A 567 -2.76 -14.35 1.33
N ASN A 568 -2.16 -15.55 1.40
CA ASN A 568 -2.81 -16.77 1.88
C ASN A 568 -3.10 -16.69 3.38
N GLY A 569 -2.16 -16.19 4.19
CA GLY A 569 -2.34 -16.04 5.64
C GLY A 569 -3.42 -15.03 6.02
N VAL A 570 -3.52 -13.92 5.27
CA VAL A 570 -4.60 -12.93 5.39
C VAL A 570 -5.95 -13.57 5.08
N PHE A 571 -6.09 -14.23 3.92
CA PHE A 571 -7.33 -14.89 3.52
C PHE A 571 -7.78 -15.95 4.53
N GLU A 572 -6.86 -16.80 4.98
CA GLU A 572 -7.15 -17.81 6.00
C GLU A 572 -7.51 -17.22 7.37
N THR A 573 -6.98 -16.05 7.73
CA THR A 573 -7.34 -15.36 8.97
C THR A 573 -8.72 -14.69 8.86
N ASP A 574 -9.07 -14.14 7.70
CA ASP A 574 -10.39 -13.57 7.44
C ASP A 574 -11.48 -14.65 7.46
N ARG A 575 -11.23 -15.81 6.83
CA ARG A 575 -12.16 -16.95 6.83
C ARG A 575 -12.45 -17.49 8.24
N ARG A 576 -11.45 -17.52 9.13
CA ARG A 576 -11.62 -17.89 10.55
C ARG A 576 -12.38 -16.84 11.36
N SER A 577 -12.37 -15.59 10.90
CA SER A 577 -13.13 -14.49 11.50
C SER A 577 -14.62 -14.61 11.18
N GLY A 578 -14.98 -15.00 9.95
CA GLY A 578 -16.34 -15.34 9.51
C GLY A 578 -16.84 -14.48 8.33
N TRP A 579 -18.11 -14.65 7.97
CA TRP A 579 -18.76 -13.98 6.84
C TRP A 579 -19.48 -12.68 7.25
N ARG A 580 -19.00 -11.53 6.77
CA ARG A 580 -19.51 -10.19 7.07
C ARG A 580 -20.81 -9.91 6.31
N ARG A 581 -21.92 -10.49 6.78
CA ARG A 581 -23.22 -10.39 6.12
C ARG A 581 -23.68 -8.95 5.88
N ASP A 582 -23.39 -8.03 6.80
CA ASP A 582 -23.78 -6.62 6.69
C ASP A 582 -23.14 -5.88 5.49
N ALA A 583 -22.13 -6.48 4.84
CA ALA A 583 -21.51 -5.97 3.62
C ALA A 583 -22.14 -6.54 2.31
N VAL A 584 -23.10 -7.45 2.41
CA VAL A 584 -23.76 -8.11 1.26
C VAL A 584 -25.04 -7.35 0.88
N GLU A 585 -25.06 -6.76 -0.32
CA GLU A 585 -26.29 -6.17 -0.86
C GLU A 585 -27.23 -7.28 -1.39
N ASN A 586 -28.50 -7.26 -0.99
CA ASN A 586 -29.53 -8.11 -1.59
C ASN A 586 -30.32 -7.31 -2.65
N ALA A 587 -30.14 -7.65 -3.92
CA ALA A 587 -30.85 -7.04 -5.05
C ALA A 587 -32.33 -7.45 -5.12
N GLY A 588 -32.77 -8.42 -4.32
CA GLY A 588 -34.10 -9.03 -4.36
C GLY A 588 -34.24 -10.07 -5.48
N ALA A 589 -34.85 -11.22 -5.16
CA ALA A 589 -35.00 -12.33 -6.10
C ALA A 589 -35.68 -11.94 -7.44
N GLY A 590 -36.56 -10.93 -7.44
CA GLY A 590 -37.21 -10.42 -8.66
C GLY A 590 -36.28 -9.66 -9.63
N ASN A 591 -35.03 -9.37 -9.27
CA ASN A 591 -34.05 -8.70 -10.12
C ASN A 591 -32.95 -9.64 -10.67
N ILE A 592 -33.01 -10.95 -10.38
CA ILE A 592 -31.94 -11.90 -10.71
C ILE A 592 -31.57 -11.86 -12.20
N ASP A 593 -32.55 -11.98 -13.10
CA ASP A 593 -32.29 -12.02 -14.55
C ASP A 593 -31.70 -10.70 -15.08
N LYS A 594 -32.07 -9.57 -14.48
CA LYS A 594 -31.53 -8.24 -14.80
C LYS A 594 -30.05 -8.16 -14.44
N ILE A 595 -29.70 -8.52 -13.21
CA ILE A 595 -28.30 -8.52 -12.75
C ILE A 595 -27.47 -9.52 -13.55
N ARG A 596 -28.03 -10.70 -13.86
CA ARG A 596 -27.38 -11.72 -14.69
C ARG A 596 -26.98 -11.17 -16.07
N ALA A 597 -27.88 -10.44 -16.73
CA ALA A 597 -27.63 -9.80 -18.02
C ALA A 597 -26.63 -8.63 -17.92
N GLU A 598 -26.67 -7.84 -16.86
CA GLU A 598 -25.74 -6.71 -16.64
C GLU A 598 -24.31 -7.21 -16.33
N GLN A 599 -24.17 -8.26 -15.52
CA GLN A 599 -22.89 -8.96 -15.28
C GLN A 599 -22.32 -9.56 -16.57
N GLU A 600 -23.15 -10.26 -17.35
CA GLU A 600 -22.73 -10.89 -18.61
C GLU A 600 -22.21 -9.86 -19.63
N ALA A 601 -22.89 -8.71 -19.75
CA ALA A 601 -22.43 -7.62 -20.61
C ALA A 601 -21.11 -6.99 -20.12
N ALA A 602 -20.89 -6.92 -18.80
CA ALA A 602 -19.63 -6.47 -18.22
C ALA A 602 -18.49 -7.47 -18.47
N MET A 603 -18.72 -8.77 -18.25
CA MET A 603 -17.72 -9.84 -18.43
C MET A 603 -17.29 -9.99 -19.90
N LYS A 604 -18.22 -9.90 -20.86
CA LYS A 604 -17.89 -9.87 -22.29
C LYS A 604 -16.99 -8.69 -22.66
N LYS A 605 -17.25 -7.52 -22.05
CA LYS A 605 -16.46 -6.31 -22.28
C LYS A 605 -15.08 -6.38 -21.62
N SER A 606 -14.96 -6.93 -20.40
CA SER A 606 -13.66 -7.07 -19.74
C SER A 606 -12.80 -8.12 -20.44
N TRP A 607 -13.36 -9.30 -20.75
CA TRP A 607 -12.64 -10.36 -21.45
C TRP A 607 -12.08 -9.88 -22.80
N ALA A 608 -12.87 -9.17 -23.62
CA ALA A 608 -12.37 -8.67 -24.90
C ALA A 608 -11.23 -7.65 -24.74
N PHE A 609 -11.26 -6.85 -23.67
CA PHE A 609 -10.19 -5.89 -23.33
C PHE A 609 -8.95 -6.57 -22.69
N GLU A 610 -9.14 -7.68 -21.97
CA GLU A 610 -8.07 -8.51 -21.42
C GLU A 610 -7.34 -9.31 -22.50
N GLN A 611 -8.06 -9.84 -23.51
CA GLN A 611 -7.47 -10.51 -24.67
C GLN A 611 -6.77 -9.51 -25.61
N ASP A 612 -7.35 -8.33 -25.82
CA ASP A 612 -6.70 -7.23 -26.52
C ASP A 612 -7.22 -5.85 -26.09
N ALA A 613 -6.35 -5.07 -25.45
CA ALA A 613 -6.67 -3.69 -25.05
C ALA A 613 -6.98 -2.76 -26.24
N ALA A 614 -6.53 -3.11 -27.46
CA ALA A 614 -6.87 -2.39 -28.69
C ALA A 614 -8.22 -2.82 -29.32
N GLY A 615 -8.94 -3.77 -28.71
CA GLY A 615 -10.32 -4.14 -29.07
C GLY A 615 -10.48 -4.98 -30.35
N ARG A 616 -9.42 -5.60 -30.87
CA ARG A 616 -9.44 -6.45 -32.09
C ARG A 616 -10.25 -7.73 -31.91
N VAL A 617 -10.33 -8.26 -30.69
CA VAL A 617 -11.04 -9.52 -30.41
C VAL A 617 -12.54 -9.24 -30.30
N PRO A 618 -13.39 -9.83 -31.16
CA PRO A 618 -14.83 -9.67 -31.05
C PRO A 618 -15.33 -10.27 -29.74
N GLN A 619 -16.30 -9.61 -29.10
CA GLN A 619 -16.91 -10.14 -27.89
C GLN A 619 -17.58 -11.50 -28.18
N PRO A 620 -17.36 -12.51 -27.32
CA PRO A 620 -17.91 -13.86 -27.54
C PRO A 620 -19.42 -13.86 -27.31
N GLU A 621 -20.15 -14.81 -27.88
CA GLU A 621 -21.61 -14.93 -27.69
C GLU A 621 -22.01 -15.19 -26.23
N VAL A 622 -21.10 -15.78 -25.45
CA VAL A 622 -21.19 -16.04 -24.02
C VAL A 622 -19.82 -15.69 -23.40
N SER A 623 -19.79 -15.07 -22.22
CA SER A 623 -18.54 -14.80 -21.49
C SER A 623 -17.76 -16.08 -21.15
N VAL A 624 -16.50 -15.95 -20.73
CA VAL A 624 -15.63 -17.09 -20.35
C VAL A 624 -15.33 -17.04 -18.84
N LEU A 625 -15.46 -18.18 -18.17
CA LEU A 625 -14.97 -18.38 -16.80
C LEU A 625 -13.56 -18.97 -16.82
N GLU A 626 -12.71 -18.54 -15.90
CA GLU A 626 -11.36 -19.05 -15.68
C GLU A 626 -11.21 -19.53 -14.23
N VAL A 627 -10.61 -20.71 -14.04
CA VAL A 627 -10.37 -21.27 -12.69
C VAL A 627 -9.39 -20.36 -11.93
N GLY A 628 -9.73 -20.03 -10.69
CA GLY A 628 -8.97 -19.11 -9.84
C GLY A 628 -9.26 -17.62 -10.07
N LYS A 629 -9.96 -17.23 -11.15
CA LYS A 629 -10.47 -15.85 -11.26
C LYS A 629 -11.67 -15.64 -10.32
N ARG A 630 -11.79 -14.39 -9.84
CA ARG A 630 -12.87 -13.91 -8.98
C ARG A 630 -13.89 -13.15 -9.81
N TYR A 631 -15.17 -13.35 -9.52
CA TYR A 631 -16.27 -12.71 -10.22
C TYR A 631 -17.36 -12.29 -9.24
N ALA A 632 -18.05 -11.19 -9.56
CA ALA A 632 -19.33 -10.88 -8.92
C ALA A 632 -20.38 -11.90 -9.37
N ALA A 633 -21.14 -12.42 -8.41
CA ALA A 633 -22.19 -13.40 -8.64
C ALA A 633 -23.46 -13.01 -7.89
N ILE A 634 -24.62 -13.36 -8.46
CA ILE A 634 -25.90 -13.24 -7.76
C ILE A 634 -26.39 -14.62 -7.31
N VAL A 635 -26.73 -14.75 -6.04
CA VAL A 635 -27.28 -15.98 -5.47
C VAL A 635 -28.69 -16.21 -6.01
N THR A 636 -28.94 -17.37 -6.62
CA THR A 636 -30.22 -17.70 -7.25
C THR A 636 -31.06 -18.67 -6.41
N GLN A 637 -30.42 -19.60 -5.71
CA GLN A 637 -31.05 -20.53 -4.75
C GLN A 637 -30.09 -20.84 -3.61
N VAL A 638 -30.62 -21.02 -2.39
CA VAL A 638 -29.86 -21.49 -1.23
C VAL A 638 -30.60 -22.67 -0.60
N GLU A 639 -29.89 -23.78 -0.43
CA GLU A 639 -30.32 -24.98 0.27
C GLU A 639 -29.36 -25.26 1.45
N PRO A 640 -29.75 -26.06 2.46
CA PRO A 640 -28.91 -26.30 3.63
C PRO A 640 -27.48 -26.79 3.35
N LYS A 641 -27.23 -27.45 2.21
CA LYS A 641 -25.93 -28.03 1.85
C LYS A 641 -25.25 -27.42 0.62
N TRP A 642 -25.88 -26.47 -0.06
CA TRP A 642 -25.34 -25.84 -1.27
C TRP A 642 -26.12 -24.58 -1.66
N ALA A 643 -25.50 -23.68 -2.43
CA ALA A 643 -26.18 -22.58 -3.10
C ALA A 643 -25.91 -22.63 -4.61
N ARG A 644 -26.90 -22.25 -5.43
CA ARG A 644 -26.69 -21.94 -6.86
C ARG A 644 -26.51 -20.44 -6.99
N VAL A 645 -25.51 -20.05 -7.78
CA VAL A 645 -25.22 -18.65 -8.11
C VAL A 645 -25.10 -18.49 -9.62
N ALA A 646 -25.47 -17.32 -10.13
CA ALA A 646 -25.22 -16.95 -11.52
C ALA A 646 -24.00 -16.03 -11.60
N ILE A 647 -23.11 -16.29 -12.56
CA ILE A 647 -21.90 -15.52 -12.86
C ILE A 647 -22.03 -15.06 -14.32
N GLY A 648 -22.68 -13.92 -14.55
CA GLY A 648 -23.12 -13.57 -15.90
C GLY A 648 -24.01 -14.67 -16.50
N ALA A 649 -23.76 -15.09 -17.74
CA ALA A 649 -24.54 -16.15 -18.37
C ALA A 649 -24.36 -17.55 -17.73
N HIS A 650 -23.35 -17.76 -16.89
CA HIS A 650 -23.02 -19.06 -16.30
C HIS A 650 -23.79 -19.34 -15.01
N ASP A 651 -24.09 -20.62 -14.75
CA ASP A 651 -24.56 -21.10 -13.45
C ASP A 651 -23.46 -21.90 -12.75
N ALA A 652 -23.27 -21.64 -11.46
CA ALA A 652 -22.30 -22.32 -10.62
C ALA A 652 -22.91 -22.79 -9.30
N ILE A 653 -22.32 -23.84 -8.71
CA ILE A 653 -22.71 -24.38 -7.41
C ILE A 653 -21.63 -24.09 -6.37
N ILE A 654 -22.05 -23.53 -5.24
CA ILE A 654 -21.26 -23.44 -4.00
C ILE A 654 -21.65 -24.62 -3.10
N PRO A 655 -20.78 -25.62 -2.89
CA PRO A 655 -21.05 -26.70 -1.95
C PRO A 655 -20.72 -26.25 -0.51
N LEU A 656 -21.42 -26.79 0.50
CA LEU A 656 -21.12 -26.49 1.91
C LEU A 656 -19.65 -26.80 2.27
N ALA A 657 -19.02 -27.78 1.63
CA ALA A 657 -17.60 -28.11 1.82
C ALA A 657 -16.60 -27.02 1.38
N TRP A 658 -17.05 -25.98 0.64
CA TRP A 658 -16.26 -24.79 0.31
C TRP A 658 -16.79 -23.50 1.00
N ALA A 659 -17.94 -23.60 1.66
CA ALA A 659 -18.60 -22.55 2.43
C ALA A 659 -18.69 -22.87 3.94
N ASP A 660 -17.87 -23.80 4.42
CA ASP A 660 -17.79 -24.26 5.81
C ASP A 660 -17.36 -23.17 6.79
N TRP A 661 -16.71 -22.13 6.30
CA TRP A 661 -16.30 -20.94 7.03
C TRP A 661 -17.35 -19.81 7.02
N VAL A 662 -18.46 -19.97 6.28
CA VAL A 662 -19.49 -18.95 6.09
C VAL A 662 -20.48 -18.97 7.28
N TYR A 663 -19.99 -18.52 8.43
CA TYR A 663 -20.72 -18.36 9.69
C TYR A 663 -20.62 -16.92 10.23
N GLU A 664 -21.45 -16.58 11.23
CA GLU A 664 -21.49 -15.22 11.80
C GLU A 664 -20.18 -14.83 12.53
N PRO A 665 -19.60 -13.64 12.26
CA PRO A 665 -18.38 -13.18 12.93
C PRO A 665 -18.59 -12.85 14.41
N ASN A 666 -18.13 -13.75 15.28
CA ASN A 666 -18.14 -13.54 16.73
C ASN A 666 -16.70 -13.51 17.30
N PRO A 667 -16.08 -12.34 17.53
CA PRO A 667 -14.71 -12.26 18.04
C PRO A 667 -14.59 -12.69 19.52
N SER A 668 -15.67 -12.61 20.30
CA SER A 668 -15.69 -13.03 21.72
C SER A 668 -15.64 -14.55 21.93
N ARG A 669 -15.86 -15.33 20.86
CA ARG A 669 -15.82 -16.79 20.87
C ARG A 669 -14.65 -17.29 20.03
N SER A 670 -14.03 -18.38 20.48
CA SER A 670 -12.97 -19.04 19.74
C SER A 670 -13.49 -19.54 18.39
N TRP A 671 -12.80 -19.21 17.30
CA TRP A 671 -13.13 -19.73 15.97
C TRP A 671 -12.94 -21.24 15.82
N ARG A 672 -12.13 -21.86 16.69
CA ARG A 672 -11.87 -23.30 16.68
C ARG A 672 -13.16 -24.10 16.88
N GLY A 673 -13.50 -24.92 15.88
CA GLY A 673 -14.70 -25.76 15.90
C GLY A 673 -15.96 -25.07 15.36
N ARG A 674 -15.92 -23.77 15.05
CA ARG A 674 -16.97 -23.14 14.24
C ARG A 674 -16.84 -23.60 12.81
N VAL A 675 -17.91 -24.20 12.30
CA VAL A 675 -18.15 -24.45 10.88
C VAL A 675 -19.63 -24.23 10.58
N ALA A 676 -19.95 -23.70 9.41
CA ALA A 676 -21.30 -23.70 8.90
C ALA A 676 -21.74 -25.16 8.68
N THR A 677 -22.84 -25.55 9.32
CA THR A 677 -23.49 -26.85 9.10
C THR A 677 -24.68 -26.74 8.16
N ASP A 678 -25.15 -25.51 7.90
CA ASP A 678 -26.35 -25.18 7.14
C ASP A 678 -26.17 -23.76 6.56
N LEU A 679 -26.40 -23.57 5.25
CA LEU A 679 -26.30 -22.24 4.61
C LEU A 679 -27.59 -21.40 4.75
N THR A 680 -28.71 -22.02 5.11
CA THR A 680 -30.03 -21.37 5.26
C THR A 680 -30.35 -20.96 6.70
N ALA A 681 -29.58 -21.44 7.67
CA ALA A 681 -29.73 -21.10 9.08
C ALA A 681 -28.55 -20.27 9.60
N LEU A 682 -28.81 -19.35 10.52
CA LEU A 682 -27.75 -18.72 11.33
C LEU A 682 -27.18 -19.75 12.30
N VAL A 683 -25.95 -20.19 12.04
CA VAL A 683 -25.19 -21.13 12.88
C VAL A 683 -24.32 -20.37 13.87
N ASP A 684 -24.95 -19.71 14.86
CA ASP A 684 -24.35 -19.66 16.20
C ASP A 684 -24.87 -20.89 16.97
N THR A 685 -23.95 -21.64 17.57
CA THR A 685 -24.29 -22.86 18.33
C THR A 685 -24.75 -22.58 19.76
N ASP A 686 -24.56 -21.36 20.30
CA ASP A 686 -24.72 -21.08 21.74
C ASP A 686 -25.26 -19.66 22.09
N ASP A 687 -26.06 -18.98 21.25
CA ASP A 687 -26.85 -17.79 21.70
C ASP A 687 -28.33 -17.95 21.33
N ASP A 688 -29.22 -17.65 22.29
CA ASP A 688 -30.68 -17.71 22.10
C ASP A 688 -31.20 -16.67 21.08
N ARG A 689 -30.39 -15.66 20.76
CA ARG A 689 -30.68 -14.63 19.76
C ARG A 689 -30.28 -15.07 18.36
N LYS A 690 -31.12 -15.92 17.76
CA LYS A 690 -31.17 -16.02 16.30
C LYS A 690 -31.44 -14.64 15.71
N GLY A 691 -30.54 -14.16 14.85
CA GLY A 691 -30.89 -13.10 13.91
C GLY A 691 -31.99 -13.58 12.94
N ASP A 692 -32.87 -12.68 12.51
CA ASP A 692 -34.03 -13.02 11.66
C ASP A 692 -33.67 -13.31 10.18
N THR A 693 -32.37 -13.41 9.83
CA THR A 693 -31.92 -13.41 8.42
C THR A 693 -30.92 -14.55 8.11
N PRO A 694 -31.24 -15.50 7.21
CA PRO A 694 -30.33 -16.56 6.73
C PRO A 694 -28.98 -16.06 6.24
N ILE A 695 -27.89 -16.80 6.44
CA ILE A 695 -26.52 -16.35 6.14
C ILE A 695 -26.33 -16.01 4.65
N LEU A 696 -26.91 -16.83 3.76
CA LEU A 696 -27.05 -16.52 2.33
C LEU A 696 -28.54 -16.54 1.94
N MET A 697 -28.95 -15.69 1.01
CA MET A 697 -30.31 -15.61 0.48
C MET A 697 -30.32 -15.43 -1.05
N ALA A 698 -31.39 -15.86 -1.70
CA ALA A 698 -31.62 -15.54 -3.11
C ALA A 698 -31.70 -14.00 -3.30
N GLY A 699 -31.02 -13.50 -4.33
CA GLY A 699 -30.83 -12.07 -4.59
C GLY A 699 -29.58 -11.45 -3.92
N ASP A 700 -28.85 -12.17 -3.06
CA ASP A 700 -27.59 -11.67 -2.49
C ASP A 700 -26.53 -11.49 -3.60
N LEU A 701 -25.87 -10.33 -3.62
CA LEU A 701 -24.73 -10.01 -4.47
C LEU A 701 -23.45 -10.33 -3.71
N ILE A 702 -22.72 -11.36 -4.15
CA ILE A 702 -21.49 -11.83 -3.50
C ILE A 702 -20.33 -11.86 -4.50
N GLN A 703 -19.11 -11.93 -3.99
CA GLN A 703 -17.96 -12.33 -4.79
C GLN A 703 -17.78 -13.85 -4.70
N VAL A 704 -17.32 -14.47 -5.79
CA VAL A 704 -16.95 -15.89 -5.82
C VAL A 704 -15.65 -16.11 -6.56
N GLU A 705 -14.89 -17.13 -6.17
CA GLU A 705 -13.77 -17.67 -6.93
C GLU A 705 -14.23 -18.92 -7.68
N VAL A 706 -13.95 -19.03 -8.99
CA VAL A 706 -14.26 -20.24 -9.76
C VAL A 706 -13.27 -21.34 -9.38
N GLY A 707 -13.75 -22.37 -8.69
CA GLY A 707 -12.96 -23.51 -8.24
C GLY A 707 -12.85 -24.66 -9.26
N ALA A 708 -13.77 -24.74 -10.23
CA ALA A 708 -13.72 -25.68 -11.35
C ALA A 708 -14.67 -25.21 -12.48
N LEU A 709 -14.40 -25.60 -13.73
CA LEU A 709 -15.29 -25.30 -14.85
C LEU A 709 -16.47 -26.29 -14.93
N SER A 710 -16.28 -27.52 -14.48
CA SER A 710 -17.36 -28.47 -14.23
C SER A 710 -17.29 -29.08 -12.82
N THR A 711 -18.45 -29.18 -12.17
CA THR A 711 -18.67 -29.99 -10.96
C THR A 711 -18.42 -31.49 -11.18
N LYS A 712 -18.29 -31.94 -12.44
CA LYS A 712 -17.93 -33.30 -12.86
C LYS A 712 -16.43 -33.48 -13.13
N ASP A 713 -15.64 -32.40 -13.10
CA ASP A 713 -14.18 -32.48 -13.24
C ASP A 713 -13.61 -33.43 -12.18
N ALA A 714 -12.78 -34.39 -12.60
CA ALA A 714 -12.40 -35.54 -11.79
C ALA A 714 -11.67 -35.19 -10.46
N GLU A 715 -11.06 -34.00 -10.41
CA GLU A 715 -10.39 -33.46 -9.22
C GLU A 715 -11.39 -33.02 -8.14
N VAL A 716 -12.52 -32.42 -8.53
CA VAL A 716 -13.52 -31.85 -7.60
C VAL A 716 -14.79 -32.70 -7.46
N ALA A 717 -15.07 -33.65 -8.35
CA ALA A 717 -16.30 -34.45 -8.36
C ALA A 717 -16.60 -35.15 -7.02
N LYS A 718 -15.57 -35.44 -6.20
CA LYS A 718 -15.72 -35.98 -4.84
C LYS A 718 -16.29 -34.97 -3.83
N VAL A 719 -16.07 -33.67 -4.02
CA VAL A 719 -16.61 -32.58 -3.20
C VAL A 719 -18.10 -32.37 -3.52
N PHE A 720 -18.47 -32.48 -4.80
CA PHE A 720 -19.84 -32.33 -5.27
C PHE A 720 -20.68 -33.61 -5.14
N ALA A 721 -20.06 -34.76 -4.87
CA ALA A 721 -20.75 -36.04 -4.68
C ALA A 721 -21.84 -35.96 -3.61
N GLY A 722 -23.09 -36.19 -4.01
CA GLY A 722 -24.25 -36.08 -3.12
C GLY A 722 -24.87 -34.68 -3.00
N THR A 723 -24.39 -33.70 -3.78
CA THR A 723 -25.02 -32.37 -3.93
C THR A 723 -26.11 -32.44 -5.02
N PRO A 724 -27.42 -32.37 -4.70
CA PRO A 724 -28.47 -32.58 -5.72
C PRO A 724 -28.47 -31.57 -6.87
N GLY A 725 -27.99 -30.34 -6.62
CA GLY A 725 -27.83 -29.30 -7.64
C GLY A 725 -26.68 -29.55 -8.63
N ALA A 726 -25.72 -30.44 -8.33
CA ALA A 726 -24.57 -30.74 -9.18
C ALA A 726 -24.86 -31.84 -10.23
N THR A 727 -26.10 -31.89 -10.72
CA THR A 727 -26.59 -32.86 -11.71
C THR A 727 -26.40 -32.36 -13.15
N GLU A 728 -26.58 -31.05 -13.37
CA GLU A 728 -26.23 -30.32 -14.58
C GLU A 728 -24.70 -30.20 -14.73
N ASP A 729 -24.20 -29.79 -15.90
CA ASP A 729 -22.76 -29.59 -16.15
C ASP A 729 -22.35 -28.16 -15.75
N LEU A 730 -22.49 -27.87 -14.45
CA LEU A 730 -22.33 -26.53 -13.86
C LEU A 730 -20.91 -26.29 -13.37
N ALA A 731 -20.48 -25.02 -13.31
CA ALA A 731 -19.22 -24.64 -12.70
C ALA A 731 -19.23 -24.82 -11.17
N GLY A 732 -18.04 -25.03 -10.58
CA GLY A 732 -17.85 -25.03 -9.14
C GLY A 732 -17.39 -23.66 -8.64
N ALA A 733 -18.06 -23.07 -7.65
CA ALA A 733 -17.72 -21.76 -7.09
C ALA A 733 -17.44 -21.82 -5.58
N LYS A 734 -16.44 -21.07 -5.11
CA LYS A 734 -16.16 -20.83 -3.69
C LYS A 734 -16.66 -19.42 -3.35
N PRO A 735 -17.26 -19.17 -2.17
CA PRO A 735 -17.55 -17.81 -1.74
C PRO A 735 -16.24 -17.04 -1.55
N TRP A 736 -16.21 -15.77 -1.93
CA TRP A 736 -15.08 -14.86 -1.72
C TRP A 736 -15.53 -13.62 -0.94
N GLN A 737 -14.62 -13.11 -0.10
CA GLN A 737 -14.80 -11.90 0.70
C GLN A 737 -13.47 -11.15 0.69
N ASN A 738 -13.47 -9.85 0.45
CA ASN A 738 -12.26 -9.05 0.54
C ASN A 738 -11.84 -8.95 2.03
N PRO A 739 -10.63 -9.39 2.41
CA PRO A 739 -10.18 -9.37 3.79
C PRO A 739 -10.14 -7.96 4.37
N GLU A 740 -10.60 -7.80 5.61
CA GLU A 740 -10.36 -6.57 6.37
C GLU A 740 -9.12 -6.67 7.27
N VAL A 741 -8.60 -7.88 7.47
CA VAL A 741 -7.37 -8.16 8.24
C VAL A 741 -6.15 -8.03 7.33
N GLU A 742 -5.06 -7.52 7.88
CA GLU A 742 -3.82 -7.30 7.15
C GLU A 742 -2.64 -8.08 7.75
N SER A 743 -1.62 -8.33 6.94
CA SER A 743 -0.41 -9.03 7.37
C SER A 743 0.80 -8.52 6.61
N ALA A 744 1.97 -8.61 7.24
CA ALA A 744 3.22 -8.14 6.68
C ALA A 744 4.36 -9.12 6.99
N LEU A 745 5.39 -9.09 6.15
CA LEU A 745 6.56 -9.97 6.24
C LEU A 745 7.82 -9.17 5.90
N ILE A 746 8.88 -9.37 6.67
CA ILE A 746 10.23 -8.91 6.33
C ILE A 746 11.25 -10.01 6.63
N SER A 747 12.19 -10.22 5.71
CA SER A 747 13.20 -11.28 5.79
C SER A 747 14.59 -10.76 5.43
N MET A 748 15.59 -11.14 6.20
CA MET A 748 16.97 -10.66 6.12
C MET A 748 17.98 -11.81 6.18
N ASP A 749 18.99 -11.70 5.32
CA ASP A 749 20.20 -12.52 5.27
C ASP A 749 21.13 -12.19 6.46
N LEU A 750 21.35 -13.14 7.36
CA LEU A 750 22.12 -12.94 8.59
C LEU A 750 23.63 -12.81 8.38
N ALA A 751 24.15 -13.20 7.21
CA ALA A 751 25.57 -13.09 6.89
C ALA A 751 25.95 -11.72 6.29
N THR A 752 24.96 -10.89 5.94
CA THR A 752 25.19 -9.62 5.26
C THR A 752 24.32 -8.45 5.73
N GLY A 753 23.13 -8.72 6.29
CA GLY A 753 22.10 -7.70 6.50
C GLY A 753 21.18 -7.49 5.28
N ALA A 754 21.39 -8.19 4.17
CA ALA A 754 20.62 -8.01 2.96
C ALA A 754 19.14 -8.40 3.16
N VAL A 755 18.22 -7.44 3.09
CA VAL A 755 16.78 -7.69 3.13
C VAL A 755 16.38 -8.38 1.82
N ARG A 756 15.99 -9.65 1.92
CA ARG A 756 15.69 -10.50 0.75
C ARG A 756 14.25 -10.37 0.28
N ALA A 757 13.32 -10.14 1.22
CA ALA A 757 11.91 -9.92 0.92
C ALA A 757 11.29 -8.91 1.90
N MET A 758 10.39 -8.06 1.40
CA MET A 758 9.63 -7.08 2.17
C MET A 758 8.21 -6.95 1.60
N VAL A 759 7.20 -7.31 2.40
CA VAL A 759 5.78 -7.32 2.01
C VAL A 759 5.00 -6.53 3.05
N GLY A 760 4.35 -5.45 2.59
CA GLY A 760 3.72 -4.45 3.46
C GLY A 760 2.21 -4.62 3.66
N GLY A 761 1.57 -5.55 2.96
CA GLY A 761 0.13 -5.83 3.06
C GLY A 761 -0.32 -6.96 2.13
N SER A 762 -1.64 -7.16 2.03
CA SER A 762 -2.27 -8.19 1.20
C SER A 762 -2.37 -7.82 -0.29
N ASP A 763 -2.68 -6.56 -0.60
CA ASP A 763 -2.74 -6.00 -1.96
C ASP A 763 -2.23 -4.55 -1.97
N PHE A 764 -1.29 -4.24 -2.86
CA PHE A 764 -0.69 -2.91 -2.98
C PHE A 764 -1.62 -1.90 -3.69
N SER A 765 -2.56 -2.40 -4.49
CA SER A 765 -3.56 -1.60 -5.20
C SER A 765 -4.58 -1.00 -4.22
N GLU A 766 -4.99 -1.81 -3.23
CA GLU A 766 -5.86 -1.39 -2.13
C GLU A 766 -5.08 -0.62 -1.04
N SER A 767 -3.83 -1.03 -0.72
CA SER A 767 -3.07 -0.40 0.36
C SER A 767 -1.55 -0.36 0.16
N GLN A 768 -1.05 0.79 -0.28
CA GLN A 768 0.38 1.07 -0.48
C GLN A 768 1.16 1.25 0.84
N PHE A 769 0.49 1.33 1.99
CA PHE A 769 1.12 1.50 3.30
C PHE A 769 2.02 0.31 3.64
N ASN A 770 3.33 0.53 3.77
CA ASN A 770 4.29 -0.54 4.00
C ASN A 770 4.38 -0.90 5.49
N ARG A 771 3.52 -1.83 5.94
CA ARG A 771 3.41 -2.21 7.35
C ARG A 771 4.69 -2.84 7.92
N ALA A 772 5.56 -3.44 7.09
CA ALA A 772 6.82 -4.03 7.55
C ALA A 772 7.77 -2.99 8.20
N VAL A 773 7.80 -1.78 7.66
CA VAL A 773 8.74 -0.72 8.07
C VAL A 773 8.05 0.53 8.64
N GLN A 774 6.77 0.77 8.32
CA GLN A 774 6.02 1.95 8.77
C GLN A 774 5.08 1.67 9.95
N ALA A 775 4.54 0.46 10.09
CA ALA A 775 3.58 0.16 11.15
C ALA A 775 4.31 -0.15 12.46
N ARG A 776 4.27 0.79 13.41
CA ARG A 776 4.74 0.56 14.79
C ARG A 776 3.64 -0.15 15.58
N ARG A 777 3.75 -1.47 15.72
CA ARG A 777 2.73 -2.35 16.32
C ARG A 777 3.17 -2.83 17.70
N GLN A 778 2.23 -3.04 18.61
CA GLN A 778 2.57 -3.60 19.93
C GLN A 778 3.12 -5.01 19.73
N VAL A 779 4.31 -5.30 20.26
CA VAL A 779 5.02 -6.56 19.96
C VAL A 779 4.60 -7.74 20.87
N GLY A 780 4.15 -7.43 22.09
CA GLY A 780 3.71 -8.45 23.05
C GLY A 780 4.80 -9.49 23.37
N SER A 781 4.42 -10.76 23.42
CA SER A 781 5.33 -11.84 23.86
C SER A 781 6.58 -12.10 22.98
N THR A 782 6.80 -11.40 21.87
CA THR A 782 8.11 -11.37 21.18
C THR A 782 9.15 -10.48 21.86
N PHE A 783 8.79 -9.63 22.81
CA PHE A 783 9.80 -8.88 23.57
C PHE A 783 10.54 -9.76 24.60
N LYS A 784 9.92 -10.85 25.04
CA LYS A 784 10.42 -11.71 26.15
C LYS A 784 11.85 -12.25 25.98
N PRO A 785 12.34 -12.66 24.80
CA PRO A 785 13.72 -13.15 24.67
C PRO A 785 14.76 -12.08 25.07
N ILE A 786 14.47 -10.81 24.80
CA ILE A 786 15.29 -9.66 25.20
C ILE A 786 15.34 -9.58 26.73
N VAL A 787 14.18 -9.71 27.38
CA VAL A 787 14.03 -9.71 28.85
C VAL A 787 14.82 -10.83 29.51
N TYR A 788 14.72 -12.05 28.96
CA TYR A 788 15.37 -13.23 29.52
C TYR A 788 16.89 -13.22 29.27
N ALA A 789 17.35 -12.70 28.12
CA ALA A 789 18.77 -12.51 27.85
C ALA A 789 19.39 -11.45 28.79
N ALA A 790 18.71 -10.32 29.02
CA ALA A 790 19.13 -9.30 29.97
C ALA A 790 19.20 -9.85 31.41
N ALA A 791 18.20 -10.63 31.82
CA ALA A 791 18.18 -11.29 33.12
C ALA A 791 19.37 -12.26 33.32
N ILE A 792 19.76 -12.99 32.26
CA ILE A 792 20.89 -13.92 32.30
C ILE A 792 22.23 -13.20 32.26
N GLU A 793 22.37 -12.12 31.47
CA GLU A 793 23.57 -11.27 31.43
C GLU A 793 23.85 -10.62 32.80
N SER A 794 22.81 -10.28 33.57
CA SER A 794 22.95 -9.78 34.95
C SER A 794 23.58 -10.78 35.93
N LYS A 795 23.65 -12.06 35.56
CA LYS A 795 24.11 -13.21 36.37
C LYS A 795 23.28 -13.49 37.65
N ARG A 796 22.24 -12.67 37.93
CA ARG A 796 21.26 -12.87 39.01
C ARG A 796 20.25 -13.98 38.70
N VAL A 797 19.99 -14.26 37.42
CA VAL A 797 19.03 -15.28 36.96
C VAL A 797 19.72 -16.29 36.01
N THR A 798 19.34 -17.56 36.12
CA THR A 798 19.79 -18.64 35.23
C THR A 798 18.63 -19.32 34.50
N ALA A 799 18.92 -20.02 33.39
CA ALA A 799 17.91 -20.78 32.65
C ALA A 799 17.23 -21.90 33.48
N ALA A 800 17.87 -22.37 34.54
CA ALA A 800 17.37 -23.43 35.42
C ALA A 800 16.63 -22.92 36.66
N ASP A 801 16.69 -21.62 36.97
CA ASP A 801 16.05 -21.08 38.18
C ASP A 801 14.54 -21.30 38.13
N VAL A 802 13.95 -21.65 39.28
CA VAL A 802 12.54 -22.03 39.38
C VAL A 802 11.70 -20.90 39.95
N PHE A 803 10.70 -20.50 39.18
CA PHE A 803 9.71 -19.49 39.56
C PHE A 803 8.31 -20.09 39.55
N VAL A 804 7.45 -19.59 40.44
CA VAL A 804 6.05 -20.05 40.54
C VAL A 804 5.15 -19.27 39.58
N ASP A 805 4.61 -19.99 38.60
CA ASP A 805 3.45 -19.58 37.83
C ASP A 805 2.18 -19.70 38.68
N ALA A 806 1.79 -18.57 39.30
CA ALA A 806 0.58 -18.39 40.09
C ALA A 806 0.06 -16.95 39.90
N PRO A 807 -1.20 -16.65 40.26
CA PRO A 807 -1.72 -15.29 40.24
C PRO A 807 -0.81 -14.33 41.03
N MET A 808 -0.66 -13.10 40.52
CA MET A 808 0.09 -12.03 41.18
C MET A 808 -0.67 -10.71 41.11
N ALA A 809 -0.37 -9.83 42.06
CA ALA A 809 -0.95 -8.51 42.18
C ALA A 809 0.11 -7.58 42.76
N MET A 810 0.41 -6.49 42.07
CA MET A 810 1.48 -5.55 42.46
C MET A 810 0.93 -4.13 42.51
N ALA A 811 1.30 -3.39 43.55
CA ALA A 811 0.94 -1.97 43.63
C ALA A 811 1.68 -1.18 42.55
N THR A 812 0.96 -0.31 41.85
CA THR A 812 1.47 0.59 40.78
C THR A 812 1.10 2.05 41.07
N GLY A 813 0.78 2.34 42.34
CA GLY A 813 0.29 3.62 42.84
C GLY A 813 -0.64 3.41 44.03
N ALA A 814 -0.92 4.48 44.80
CA ALA A 814 -1.63 4.40 46.09
C ALA A 814 -3.08 3.85 46.02
N ALA A 815 -3.67 3.77 44.82
CA ALA A 815 -5.01 3.21 44.57
C ALA A 815 -5.04 2.18 43.41
N SER A 816 -3.89 1.82 42.85
CA SER A 816 -3.78 1.07 41.59
C SER A 816 -3.01 -0.22 41.79
N VAL A 817 -3.62 -1.35 41.41
CA VAL A 817 -3.00 -2.69 41.52
C VAL A 817 -3.01 -3.36 40.15
N TRP A 818 -1.81 -3.57 39.59
CA TRP A 818 -1.64 -4.31 38.35
C TRP A 818 -1.70 -5.81 38.64
N LYS A 819 -2.43 -6.56 37.82
CA LYS A 819 -2.68 -7.99 37.99
C LYS A 819 -2.46 -8.73 36.66
N PRO A 820 -1.19 -8.89 36.24
CA PRO A 820 -0.89 -9.61 35.01
C PRO A 820 -1.29 -11.09 35.14
N SER A 821 -1.87 -11.64 34.08
CA SER A 821 -2.28 -13.05 34.02
C SER A 821 -1.75 -13.72 32.76
N ASN A 822 -1.73 -15.05 32.76
CA ASN A 822 -1.47 -15.82 31.54
C ASN A 822 -2.64 -15.75 30.57
N TYR A 823 -2.37 -15.97 29.29
CA TYR A 823 -3.35 -15.93 28.21
C TYR A 823 -4.56 -16.87 28.42
N GLY A 824 -4.33 -18.10 28.91
CA GLY A 824 -5.41 -19.04 29.24
C GLY A 824 -6.01 -18.87 30.64
N HIS A 825 -5.58 -17.85 31.39
CA HIS A 825 -5.79 -17.70 32.84
C HIS A 825 -5.41 -18.94 33.68
N ASP A 826 -4.58 -19.82 33.12
CA ASP A 826 -4.09 -21.06 33.71
C ASP A 826 -2.78 -20.84 34.47
N TYR A 827 -2.56 -21.59 35.54
CA TYR A 827 -1.38 -21.48 36.40
C TYR A 827 -0.79 -22.87 36.66
N ALA A 828 0.45 -23.08 36.22
CA ALA A 828 1.10 -24.39 36.21
C ALA A 828 2.05 -24.63 37.40
N GLY A 829 2.18 -23.68 38.33
CA GLY A 829 3.02 -23.82 39.51
C GLY A 829 4.52 -23.62 39.24
N PRO A 830 5.42 -24.24 40.02
CA PRO A 830 6.87 -24.11 39.84
C PRO A 830 7.33 -24.58 38.45
N MET A 831 8.13 -23.77 37.77
CA MET A 831 8.80 -24.13 36.50
C MET A 831 10.13 -23.41 36.32
N THR A 832 11.04 -24.00 35.53
CA THR A 832 12.31 -23.34 35.16
C THR A 832 12.08 -22.12 34.27
N VAL A 833 13.01 -21.16 34.30
CA VAL A 833 13.09 -20.04 33.35
C VAL A 833 13.01 -20.53 31.89
N ARG A 834 13.68 -21.64 31.54
CA ARG A 834 13.53 -22.28 30.22
C ARG A 834 12.07 -22.62 29.89
N ARG A 835 11.39 -23.36 30.77
CA ARG A 835 10.01 -23.80 30.55
C ARG A 835 9.04 -22.60 30.52
N ALA A 836 9.34 -21.54 31.26
CA ALA A 836 8.56 -20.30 31.26
C ALA A 836 8.61 -19.54 29.92
N LEU A 837 9.79 -19.39 29.29
CA LEU A 837 9.88 -18.78 27.94
C LEU A 837 9.24 -19.69 26.89
N GLN A 838 9.49 -20.99 26.97
CA GLN A 838 8.94 -22.01 26.08
C GLN A 838 7.39 -22.00 26.06
N LEU A 839 6.76 -21.88 27.22
CA LEU A 839 5.30 -21.72 27.37
C LEU A 839 4.84 -20.25 27.30
N SER A 840 5.76 -19.30 27.12
CA SER A 840 5.49 -17.86 27.04
C SER A 840 4.75 -17.27 28.25
N LYS A 841 4.90 -17.86 29.45
CA LYS A 841 4.14 -17.49 30.67
C LYS A 841 4.38 -16.04 31.10
N ASN A 842 3.31 -15.32 31.46
CA ASN A 842 3.35 -13.88 31.75
C ASN A 842 3.82 -13.61 33.17
N THR A 843 3.18 -14.25 34.15
CA THR A 843 3.51 -14.23 35.58
C THR A 843 5.00 -14.47 35.84
N VAL A 844 5.54 -15.57 35.30
CA VAL A 844 6.96 -15.93 35.48
C VAL A 844 7.89 -14.94 34.77
N THR A 845 7.49 -14.36 33.63
CA THR A 845 8.29 -13.30 32.99
C THR A 845 8.43 -12.08 33.89
N VAL A 846 7.36 -11.67 34.57
CA VAL A 846 7.42 -10.58 35.55
C VAL A 846 8.36 -10.94 36.70
N ARG A 847 8.27 -12.16 37.25
CA ARG A 847 9.19 -12.63 38.30
C ARG A 847 10.66 -12.67 37.87
N VAL A 848 10.92 -12.95 36.59
CA VAL A 848 12.28 -12.90 36.01
C VAL A 848 12.80 -11.45 35.96
N VAL A 849 11.95 -10.45 35.69
CA VAL A 849 12.34 -9.03 35.83
C VAL A 849 12.57 -8.69 37.31
N GLU A 850 11.68 -9.09 38.22
CA GLU A 850 11.84 -8.87 39.68
C GLU A 850 13.13 -9.50 40.24
N ALA A 851 13.54 -10.68 39.76
CA ALA A 851 14.79 -11.31 40.20
C ALA A 851 16.04 -10.70 39.53
N ALA A 852 15.90 -10.22 38.29
CA ALA A 852 16.99 -9.59 37.56
C ALA A 852 17.25 -8.14 38.01
N ASP A 853 16.23 -7.40 38.44
CA ASP A 853 16.34 -6.11 39.11
C ASP A 853 15.35 -5.99 40.29
N PRO A 854 15.74 -6.47 41.49
CA PRO A 854 14.88 -6.44 42.69
C PRO A 854 14.54 -5.05 43.22
N LYS A 855 15.13 -3.99 42.67
CA LYS A 855 14.82 -2.61 43.07
C LYS A 855 14.04 -1.86 41.99
N MET A 856 14.23 -2.24 40.73
CA MET A 856 13.84 -1.55 39.49
C MET A 856 14.61 -0.22 39.33
N ASN A 857 15.92 -0.27 39.58
CA ASN A 857 16.84 0.87 39.60
C ASN A 857 18.02 0.74 38.61
N ASP A 858 18.24 -0.46 38.05
CA ASP A 858 19.36 -0.74 37.13
C ASP A 858 18.96 -0.45 35.67
N ASP A 859 17.66 -0.21 35.39
CA ASP A 859 17.00 -0.07 34.06
C ASP A 859 17.43 -1.18 33.07
N LEU A 860 17.58 -2.40 33.59
CA LEU A 860 18.26 -3.50 32.92
C LEU A 860 17.62 -3.83 31.57
N ILE A 861 16.28 -3.85 31.49
CA ILE A 861 15.57 -4.26 30.28
C ILE A 861 15.61 -3.15 29.24
N TYR A 862 15.40 -1.89 29.66
CA TYR A 862 15.56 -0.71 28.81
C TYR A 862 16.97 -0.63 28.21
N LYS A 863 18.02 -0.65 29.04
CA LYS A 863 19.42 -0.52 28.59
C LYS A 863 19.87 -1.69 27.70
N PHE A 864 19.34 -2.89 27.90
CA PHE A 864 19.57 -4.03 27.00
C PHE A 864 18.84 -3.84 25.66
N GLY A 865 17.56 -3.43 25.66
CA GLY A 865 16.81 -3.12 24.45
C GLY A 865 17.44 -2.01 23.60
N ARG A 866 17.99 -0.97 24.25
CA ARG A 866 18.75 0.10 23.58
C ARG A 866 20.02 -0.42 22.89
N ARG A 867 20.76 -1.35 23.50
CA ARG A 867 21.93 -2.00 22.86
C ARG A 867 21.55 -2.83 21.64
N LEU A 868 20.35 -3.41 21.61
CA LEU A 868 19.80 -4.09 20.43
C LEU A 868 19.21 -3.13 19.37
N GLY A 869 19.41 -1.81 19.51
CA GLY A 869 18.99 -0.82 18.53
C GLY A 869 17.49 -0.48 18.53
N ILE A 870 16.76 -0.87 19.59
CA ILE A 870 15.30 -0.72 19.67
C ILE A 870 14.89 0.70 20.09
N GLY A 871 13.81 1.24 19.50
CA GLY A 871 13.23 2.53 19.90
C GLY A 871 14.04 3.74 19.45
N GLY A 872 14.90 3.57 18.45
CA GLY A 872 15.44 4.70 17.67
C GLY A 872 14.43 5.18 16.63
N MET A 873 14.78 6.25 15.91
CA MET A 873 14.12 6.56 14.64
C MET A 873 14.38 5.41 13.65
N PRO A 874 13.37 4.91 12.91
CA PRO A 874 13.60 4.00 11.79
C PRO A 874 14.20 4.81 10.63
N THR A 875 15.53 4.91 10.57
CA THR A 875 16.23 5.59 9.47
C THR A 875 17.68 5.14 9.36
N TYR A 876 18.12 4.97 8.12
CA TYR A 876 19.33 4.26 7.69
C TYR A 876 20.68 4.94 8.00
N ARG A 877 20.67 6.01 8.80
CA ARG A 877 21.85 6.59 9.44
C ARG A 877 21.41 7.52 10.56
N GLN A 878 21.77 7.21 11.81
CA GLN A 878 21.76 8.24 12.85
C GLN A 878 23.01 9.12 12.70
N PRO A 879 22.91 10.45 12.87
CA PRO A 879 24.07 11.29 13.15
C PRO A 879 24.86 10.76 14.35
N ALA A 880 26.19 10.86 14.33
CA ALA A 880 27.05 10.36 15.40
C ALA A 880 26.84 11.09 16.75
N ASP A 881 26.15 12.22 16.71
CA ASP A 881 25.75 13.10 17.81
C ASP A 881 24.24 13.01 18.15
N TRP A 882 23.50 12.02 17.61
CA TRP A 882 22.08 11.86 17.93
C TRP A 882 21.89 11.42 19.39
N ILE A 883 21.36 12.34 20.21
CA ILE A 883 20.99 12.08 21.61
C ILE A 883 19.48 11.75 21.66
N PRO A 884 19.06 10.60 22.24
CA PRO A 884 17.65 10.31 22.43
C PRO A 884 16.99 11.34 23.33
N SER A 885 15.94 12.00 22.81
CA SER A 885 15.14 12.96 23.57
C SER A 885 13.85 12.32 24.12
N PRO A 886 13.26 12.89 25.20
CA PRO A 886 11.95 12.48 25.70
C PRO A 886 10.83 12.55 24.65
N THR A 887 10.96 13.36 23.60
CA THR A 887 9.99 13.38 22.48
C THR A 887 10.21 12.26 21.47
N THR A 888 11.45 11.81 21.26
CA THR A 888 11.80 10.79 20.25
C THR A 888 11.78 9.33 20.71
N ASP A 889 12.09 9.01 21.98
CA ASP A 889 12.15 7.61 22.44
C ASP A 889 10.76 6.96 22.47
N GLN A 890 10.57 5.79 21.84
CA GLN A 890 9.28 5.07 21.81
C GLN A 890 9.26 3.73 22.59
N LEU A 891 10.29 3.39 23.35
CA LEU A 891 10.24 2.23 24.26
C LEU A 891 9.21 2.44 25.39
N CYS A 892 9.10 3.65 25.92
CA CYS A 892 8.20 4.00 27.02
C CYS A 892 7.30 5.22 26.71
N PRO A 893 6.27 5.07 25.86
CA PRO A 893 5.38 6.18 25.50
C PRO A 893 4.54 6.71 26.68
N TRP A 894 4.34 5.90 27.72
CA TRP A 894 3.49 6.19 28.89
C TRP A 894 3.92 7.41 29.72
N ILE A 895 5.19 7.82 29.61
CA ILE A 895 5.80 8.87 30.43
C ILE A 895 5.61 10.28 29.82
N LYS A 896 5.01 10.40 28.62
CA LYS A 896 5.14 11.61 27.81
C LYS A 896 4.10 12.73 28.02
N GLU A 897 2.86 12.43 28.42
CA GLU A 897 1.74 13.36 28.13
C GLU A 897 0.88 13.86 29.30
N GLU A 898 1.00 13.34 30.54
CA GLU A 898 0.28 13.91 31.70
C GLU A 898 1.10 14.02 33.00
N PRO A 899 1.14 15.21 33.64
CA PRO A 899 1.70 15.39 34.99
C PRO A 899 0.96 14.64 36.11
N ASP A 900 -0.31 14.26 35.87
CA ASP A 900 -1.22 13.72 36.88
C ASP A 900 -1.37 12.17 36.81
N TYR A 901 -0.64 11.47 35.92
CA TYR A 901 -0.64 10.00 35.88
C TYR A 901 0.27 9.42 36.98
N PHE A 902 -0.30 9.22 38.17
CA PHE A 902 0.31 8.71 39.43
C PHE A 902 0.93 7.28 39.39
N VAL A 903 1.40 6.80 38.25
CA VAL A 903 2.09 5.51 38.10
C VAL A 903 3.59 5.63 38.33
N CYS A 904 4.17 6.82 38.09
CA CYS A 904 5.61 7.07 38.20
C CYS A 904 5.99 7.89 39.45
N THR A 905 5.20 7.75 40.52
CA THR A 905 5.48 8.35 41.84
C THR A 905 5.60 7.26 42.90
N ASP A 906 6.73 6.53 42.91
CA ASP A 906 7.06 5.59 43.99
C ASP A 906 7.25 6.33 45.32
N HIS A 907 6.21 6.35 46.14
CA HIS A 907 6.32 6.47 47.59
C HIS A 907 6.28 5.04 48.17
N PHE A 908 7.38 4.32 48.43
CA PHE A 908 8.82 4.55 48.23
C PHE A 908 9.47 3.16 48.03
N PRO A 909 10.66 3.02 47.43
CA PRO A 909 11.48 1.81 47.59
C PRO A 909 12.01 1.70 49.04
N PRO A 910 12.24 0.48 49.57
CA PRO A 910 12.94 0.31 50.85
C PRO A 910 14.41 0.75 50.71
N LEU A 911 14.81 1.71 51.53
CA LEU A 911 16.20 2.20 51.61
C LEU A 911 17.05 1.31 52.55
N PRO A 912 18.40 1.33 52.43
CA PRO A 912 19.28 0.56 53.30
C PRO A 912 19.12 0.92 54.79
N GLU A 913 19.42 -0.04 55.67
CA GLU A 913 19.40 0.19 57.12
C GLU A 913 20.23 1.42 57.53
N GLY A 914 19.65 2.26 58.39
CA GLY A 914 20.28 3.47 58.90
C GLY A 914 19.90 4.78 58.18
N VAL A 915 19.27 4.74 57.00
CA VAL A 915 18.82 5.97 56.32
C VAL A 915 17.44 6.42 56.85
N ALA A 916 17.42 7.55 57.55
CA ALA A 916 16.19 8.12 58.10
C ALA A 916 15.30 8.71 56.99
N ASN A 917 14.17 8.05 56.69
CA ASN A 917 13.15 8.56 55.77
C ASN A 917 12.28 9.64 56.45
N ASP A 918 12.87 10.76 56.83
CA ASP A 918 12.19 11.89 57.48
C ASP A 918 11.74 12.99 56.52
N ARG A 919 11.17 14.08 57.05
CA ARG A 919 10.59 15.19 56.26
C ARG A 919 11.62 16.25 55.83
N GLU A 920 12.81 16.27 56.43
CA GLU A 920 13.89 17.18 56.03
C GLU A 920 14.74 16.57 54.91
N HIS A 921 15.06 15.27 54.98
CA HIS A 921 15.75 14.58 53.88
C HIS A 921 14.97 14.69 52.56
N ARG A 922 13.64 14.50 52.60
CA ARG A 922 12.72 14.69 51.46
C ARG A 922 12.64 16.12 50.91
N ARG A 923 13.20 17.12 51.61
CA ARG A 923 13.27 18.53 51.16
C ARG A 923 14.63 18.89 50.53
N ALA A 924 15.61 17.99 50.57
CA ALA A 924 16.94 18.20 50.02
C ALA A 924 17.10 17.76 48.55
N LEU A 925 16.17 16.95 48.05
CA LEU A 925 16.07 16.55 46.63
C LEU A 925 15.84 17.76 45.72
N LYS A 926 16.37 17.70 44.50
CA LYS A 926 16.42 18.83 43.55
C LYS A 926 15.77 18.50 42.21
N PRO A 927 15.25 19.51 41.48
CA PRO A 927 14.92 19.35 40.07
C PRO A 927 16.18 18.95 39.28
N GLY A 928 16.21 17.72 38.77
CA GLY A 928 17.38 17.11 38.14
C GLY A 928 17.79 15.75 38.73
N ASP A 929 17.26 15.36 39.89
CA ASP A 929 17.44 14.00 40.41
C ASP A 929 16.62 13.01 39.54
N GLU A 930 17.29 12.09 38.85
CA GLU A 930 16.62 11.14 37.92
C GLU A 930 15.82 10.07 38.68
N HIS A 931 14.52 9.97 38.40
CA HIS A 931 13.61 8.99 38.99
C HIS A 931 12.78 8.33 37.88
N TRP A 932 13.15 7.10 37.51
CA TRP A 932 12.44 6.31 36.50
C TRP A 932 11.33 5.44 37.12
N CYS A 933 10.52 4.81 36.27
CA CYS A 933 9.18 4.34 36.62
C CYS A 933 9.09 2.82 36.63
N ARG A 934 8.86 2.21 37.81
CA ARG A 934 8.69 0.76 38.02
C ARG A 934 7.78 0.06 37.01
N ALA A 935 6.70 0.72 36.59
CA ALA A 935 5.75 0.16 35.63
C ALA A 935 6.30 -0.01 34.20
N CYS A 936 7.40 0.67 33.84
CA CYS A 936 7.96 0.61 32.49
C CYS A 936 8.63 -0.74 32.21
N ASP A 937 9.71 -1.10 32.89
CA ASP A 937 10.39 -2.39 32.66
C ASP A 937 9.47 -3.60 32.92
N MET A 938 8.53 -3.51 33.88
CA MET A 938 7.55 -4.56 34.13
C MET A 938 6.50 -4.73 33.02
N SER A 939 6.00 -3.65 32.41
CA SER A 939 5.05 -3.75 31.28
C SER A 939 5.76 -4.03 29.94
N MET A 940 6.95 -3.47 29.73
CA MET A 940 7.83 -3.82 28.62
C MET A 940 8.23 -5.30 28.70
N GLY A 941 8.39 -5.86 29.90
CA GLY A 941 8.60 -7.28 30.15
C GLY A 941 7.57 -8.21 29.48
N LEU A 942 6.34 -7.72 29.26
CA LEU A 942 5.27 -8.43 28.53
C LEU A 942 5.07 -7.92 27.09
N GLY A 943 5.89 -6.97 26.65
CA GLY A 943 5.87 -6.36 25.32
C GLY A 943 4.81 -5.28 25.14
N SER A 944 4.77 -4.31 26.06
CA SER A 944 3.96 -3.10 25.91
C SER A 944 4.51 -2.11 24.86
N ALA A 945 5.75 -2.27 24.40
CA ALA A 945 6.39 -1.40 23.41
C ALA A 945 5.79 -1.58 22.00
N SER A 946 5.74 -0.47 21.23
CA SER A 946 5.29 -0.44 19.83
C SER A 946 6.46 -0.25 18.88
N LEU A 947 6.77 -1.27 18.08
CA LEU A 947 7.97 -1.35 17.23
C LEU A 947 7.61 -1.72 15.79
N SER A 948 8.47 -1.37 14.84
CA SER A 948 8.43 -1.86 13.47
C SER A 948 8.91 -3.32 13.37
N MET A 949 8.63 -4.00 12.26
CA MET A 949 9.17 -5.35 12.03
C MET A 949 10.69 -5.30 11.76
N GLU A 950 11.17 -4.22 11.15
CA GLU A 950 12.58 -3.92 10.91
C GLU A 950 13.40 -3.84 12.21
N GLU A 951 12.93 -3.10 13.23
CA GLU A 951 13.54 -3.10 14.57
C GLU A 951 13.58 -4.50 15.19
N MET A 952 12.53 -5.30 14.98
CA MET A 952 12.44 -6.65 15.55
C MET A 952 13.43 -7.64 14.92
N ILE A 953 13.60 -7.64 13.59
CA ILE A 953 14.62 -8.48 12.94
C ILE A 953 16.05 -8.01 13.24
N ARG A 954 16.27 -6.69 13.31
CA ARG A 954 17.56 -6.10 13.71
C ARG A 954 17.92 -6.56 15.13
N ALA A 955 17.03 -6.38 16.10
CA ALA A 955 17.27 -6.78 17.48
C ALA A 955 17.48 -8.29 17.66
N TYR A 956 16.69 -9.11 16.95
CA TYR A 956 16.83 -10.57 17.03
C TYR A 956 18.08 -11.12 16.33
N SER A 957 18.68 -10.38 15.39
CA SER A 957 19.91 -10.81 14.71
C SER A 957 21.02 -11.14 15.71
N ALA A 958 21.15 -10.36 16.79
CA ALA A 958 22.14 -10.58 17.84
C ALA A 958 21.98 -11.92 18.59
N PHE A 959 20.78 -12.51 18.64
CA PHE A 959 20.62 -13.89 19.12
C PHE A 959 21.16 -14.90 18.08
N ALA A 960 20.78 -14.72 16.82
CA ALA A 960 21.08 -15.64 15.73
C ALA A 960 22.58 -15.71 15.38
N THR A 961 23.30 -14.59 15.49
CA THR A 961 24.72 -14.46 15.12
C THR A 961 25.70 -14.74 16.26
N GLY A 962 25.22 -15.02 17.47
CA GLY A 962 26.07 -15.18 18.65
C GLY A 962 26.57 -13.84 19.25
N GLY A 963 25.78 -12.77 19.13
CA GLY A 963 25.97 -11.50 19.85
C GLY A 963 26.13 -10.25 18.98
N TYR A 964 26.23 -10.41 17.66
CA TYR A 964 26.51 -9.33 16.72
C TYR A 964 25.23 -8.71 16.15
N LEU A 965 25.08 -7.38 16.26
CA LEU A 965 23.94 -6.67 15.68
C LEU A 965 24.13 -6.52 14.17
N ILE A 966 23.25 -7.14 13.38
CA ILE A 966 23.23 -7.01 11.93
C ILE A 966 22.27 -5.89 11.55
N GLU A 967 22.78 -4.89 10.83
CA GLU A 967 21.97 -3.82 10.26
C GLU A 967 21.28 -4.32 8.99
N PRO A 968 19.93 -4.20 8.87
CA PRO A 968 19.25 -4.48 7.63
C PRO A 968 19.69 -3.49 6.54
N TYR A 969 19.69 -3.92 5.27
CA TYR A 969 19.81 -3.03 4.11
C TYR A 969 19.15 -3.56 2.84
N THR A 970 18.79 -2.62 1.97
CA THR A 970 17.93 -2.81 0.79
C THR A 970 18.60 -2.45 -0.55
N ILE A 971 19.59 -1.55 -0.53
CA ILE A 971 20.29 -1.04 -1.72
C ILE A 971 21.74 -1.53 -1.67
N GLU A 972 22.16 -2.33 -2.67
CA GLU A 972 23.54 -2.79 -2.81
C GLU A 972 24.41 -1.74 -3.49
N GLU A 973 23.91 -1.09 -4.55
CA GLU A 973 24.68 -0.14 -5.34
C GLU A 973 23.78 0.89 -6.06
N VAL A 974 24.28 2.12 -6.20
CA VAL A 974 23.70 3.17 -7.04
C VAL A 974 24.79 3.73 -7.95
N ARG A 975 24.56 3.68 -9.27
CA ARG A 975 25.40 4.32 -10.28
C ARG A 975 24.64 5.46 -10.96
N ASP A 976 25.38 6.44 -11.48
CA ASP A 976 24.81 7.40 -12.42
C ASP A 976 24.69 6.84 -13.85
N ARG A 977 24.10 7.62 -14.76
CA ARG A 977 23.92 7.29 -16.19
C ARG A 977 25.21 6.98 -16.96
N THR A 978 26.40 7.24 -16.40
CA THR A 978 27.71 6.92 -16.98
C THR A 978 28.31 5.62 -16.44
N GLY A 979 27.61 4.95 -15.51
CA GLY A 979 28.08 3.73 -14.84
C GLY A 979 29.03 4.00 -13.67
N LYS A 980 29.30 5.27 -13.34
CA LYS A 980 30.09 5.66 -12.15
C LYS A 980 29.28 5.39 -10.88
N VAL A 981 29.89 4.70 -9.92
CA VAL A 981 29.31 4.45 -8.59
C VAL A 981 29.16 5.78 -7.83
N LEU A 982 27.94 6.06 -7.36
CA LEU A 982 27.60 7.13 -6.43
C LEU A 982 27.51 6.62 -4.98
N MET A 983 27.06 5.37 -4.83
CA MET A 983 26.98 4.65 -3.56
C MET A 983 27.22 3.17 -3.84
N ALA A 984 27.96 2.50 -2.97
CA ALA A 984 27.89 1.06 -2.78
C ALA A 984 27.66 0.78 -1.29
N HIS A 985 27.01 -0.32 -0.95
CA HIS A 985 26.91 -0.79 0.43
C HIS A 985 28.27 -1.36 0.86
N GLU A 986 29.00 -0.58 1.65
CA GLU A 986 30.11 -1.08 2.45
C GLU A 986 29.56 -2.02 3.53
N LYS A 987 30.20 -3.18 3.72
CA LYS A 987 29.85 -4.13 4.79
C LYS A 987 30.68 -3.80 6.04
N PRO A 988 30.14 -3.09 7.04
CA PRO A 988 30.85 -2.85 8.29
C PRO A 988 31.07 -4.17 9.04
N GLU A 989 32.09 -4.22 9.90
CA GLU A 989 32.13 -5.24 10.94
C GLU A 989 30.95 -4.98 11.91
N PRO A 990 30.03 -5.93 12.11
CA PRO A 990 28.86 -5.71 12.95
C PRO A 990 29.28 -5.55 14.42
N PRO A 991 28.69 -4.62 15.19
CA PRO A 991 29.06 -4.43 16.58
C PRO A 991 28.60 -5.61 17.44
N LEU A 992 29.49 -6.09 18.32
CA LEU A 992 29.15 -7.06 19.36
C LEU A 992 28.39 -6.34 20.48
N VAL A 993 27.08 -6.60 20.60
CA VAL A 993 26.18 -5.90 21.54
C VAL A 993 25.78 -6.76 22.76
N MET A 994 26.06 -8.05 22.70
CA MET A 994 25.71 -9.07 23.69
C MET A 994 26.86 -10.07 23.83
N GLU A 995 27.15 -10.55 25.05
CA GLU A 995 28.18 -11.58 25.28
C GLU A 995 27.83 -12.87 24.51
N PRO A 996 28.75 -13.50 23.75
CA PRO A 996 28.44 -14.69 22.96
C PRO A 996 27.86 -15.86 23.79
N ALA A 997 28.27 -16.00 25.05
CA ALA A 997 27.70 -16.98 25.95
C ALA A 997 26.22 -16.68 26.30
N VAL A 998 25.85 -15.41 26.50
CA VAL A 998 24.46 -14.99 26.69
C VAL A 998 23.65 -15.22 25.43
N ALA A 999 24.19 -14.87 24.25
CA ALA A 999 23.53 -15.08 22.97
C ALA A 999 23.25 -16.58 22.68
N SER A 1000 24.22 -17.46 22.93
CA SER A 1000 24.03 -18.91 22.79
C SER A 1000 22.96 -19.46 23.76
N ILE A 1001 22.90 -18.99 25.01
CA ILE A 1001 21.83 -19.39 25.95
C ILE A 1001 20.48 -18.84 25.47
N ALA A 1002 20.39 -17.59 25.03
CA ALA A 1002 19.16 -16.97 24.53
C ALA A 1002 18.60 -17.71 23.30
N THR A 1003 19.47 -18.10 22.36
CA THR A 1003 19.08 -18.89 21.18
C THR A 1003 18.65 -20.30 21.57
N TRP A 1004 19.30 -20.96 22.52
CA TRP A 1004 18.89 -22.27 23.06
C TRP A 1004 17.55 -22.22 23.84
N LEU A 1005 17.24 -21.08 24.49
CA LEU A 1005 15.92 -20.82 25.07
C LEU A 1005 14.85 -20.66 23.98
N LEU A 1006 15.19 -20.02 22.86
CA LEU A 1006 14.33 -19.85 21.68
C LEU A 1006 14.11 -21.16 20.90
N GLU A 1007 15.11 -22.02 20.78
CA GLU A 1007 14.96 -23.40 20.27
C GLU A 1007 13.94 -24.18 21.11
N GLY A 1008 13.89 -23.94 22.42
CA GLY A 1008 12.85 -24.50 23.30
C GLY A 1008 11.44 -24.16 22.81
N VAL A 1009 11.19 -22.91 22.41
CA VAL A 1009 9.88 -22.43 21.93
C VAL A 1009 9.46 -23.14 20.63
N THR A 1010 10.39 -23.34 19.70
CA THR A 1010 10.15 -23.90 18.36
C THR A 1010 10.13 -25.42 18.29
N HIS A 1011 10.63 -26.12 19.32
CA HIS A 1011 10.61 -27.59 19.40
C HIS A 1011 9.56 -28.16 20.36
N GLY A 1012 9.14 -27.40 21.39
CA GLY A 1012 8.24 -27.92 22.43
C GLY A 1012 7.44 -26.84 23.19
N GLY A 1013 7.33 -25.65 22.59
CA GLY A 1013 6.65 -24.49 23.16
C GLY A 1013 5.58 -23.92 22.24
N THR A 1014 5.29 -22.62 22.40
CA THR A 1014 4.21 -21.95 21.65
C THR A 1014 4.44 -21.85 20.14
N GLY A 1015 5.66 -22.13 19.66
CA GLY A 1015 6.02 -22.13 18.24
C GLY A 1015 6.36 -23.52 17.68
N SER A 1016 5.93 -24.62 18.33
CA SER A 1016 6.37 -25.99 18.01
C SER A 1016 6.14 -26.45 16.56
N ALA A 1017 5.20 -25.83 15.84
CA ALA A 1017 4.96 -26.08 14.42
C ALA A 1017 6.17 -25.72 13.54
N ALA A 1018 7.01 -24.75 13.95
CA ALA A 1018 8.17 -24.30 13.18
C ALA A 1018 9.18 -25.43 12.92
N SER A 1019 9.61 -26.16 13.96
CA SER A 1019 10.50 -27.32 13.77
C SER A 1019 9.76 -28.49 13.11
N TYR A 1020 8.51 -28.75 13.51
CA TYR A 1020 7.75 -29.91 13.05
C TYR A 1020 7.42 -29.86 11.55
N GLU A 1021 6.94 -28.72 11.03
CA GLU A 1021 6.44 -28.60 9.65
C GLU A 1021 7.52 -28.26 8.62
N LEU A 1022 8.64 -27.66 9.05
CA LEU A 1022 9.83 -27.49 8.22
C LEU A 1022 10.78 -28.70 8.32
N GLY A 1023 10.67 -29.48 9.40
CA GLY A 1023 11.56 -30.61 9.67
C GLY A 1023 13.01 -30.21 9.93
N LEU A 1024 13.23 -29.00 10.47
CA LEU A 1024 14.53 -28.41 10.80
C LEU A 1024 14.89 -28.63 12.28
N ARG A 1025 16.18 -28.76 12.57
CA ARG A 1025 16.73 -28.88 13.93
C ARG A 1025 17.24 -27.55 14.47
N ALA A 1026 17.87 -26.72 13.62
CA ALA A 1026 18.39 -25.41 14.00
C ALA A 1026 17.41 -24.30 13.58
N VAL A 1027 16.27 -24.27 14.27
CA VAL A 1027 15.26 -23.22 14.12
C VAL A 1027 14.90 -22.66 15.49
N ALA A 1028 14.96 -21.34 15.63
CA ALA A 1028 14.71 -20.62 16.87
C ALA A 1028 13.74 -19.47 16.60
N GLY A 1029 12.88 -19.12 17.55
CA GLY A 1029 11.88 -18.07 17.32
C GLY A 1029 10.85 -17.94 18.43
N LYS A 1030 9.98 -16.94 18.30
CA LYS A 1030 9.04 -16.55 19.35
C LYS A 1030 7.71 -16.08 18.77
N THR A 1031 6.62 -16.60 19.34
CA THR A 1031 5.27 -16.07 19.14
C THR A 1031 5.02 -14.81 19.97
N GLY A 1032 4.39 -13.81 19.38
CA GLY A 1032 3.74 -12.71 20.08
C GLY A 1032 2.22 -12.78 19.91
N THR A 1033 1.53 -12.36 20.96
CA THR A 1033 0.11 -12.02 20.96
C THR A 1033 -0.02 -10.79 21.87
N THR A 1034 -0.82 -9.81 21.49
CA THR A 1034 -1.11 -8.62 22.32
C THR A 1034 -2.41 -8.79 23.11
N ASN A 1035 -2.74 -7.81 23.97
CA ASN A 1035 -3.98 -7.84 24.73
C ASN A 1035 -5.19 -7.70 23.79
N ASP A 1036 -6.25 -8.44 24.11
CA ASP A 1036 -7.47 -8.58 23.28
C ASP A 1036 -7.18 -9.16 21.87
N GLU A 1037 -6.06 -9.86 21.67
CA GLU A 1037 -5.62 -10.43 20.40
C GLU A 1037 -5.65 -9.44 19.22
N LYS A 1038 -5.23 -8.19 19.43
CA LYS A 1038 -5.17 -7.16 18.36
C LYS A 1038 -4.07 -7.42 17.33
N ASP A 1039 -2.99 -8.06 17.78
CA ASP A 1039 -1.82 -8.41 16.99
C ASP A 1039 -1.43 -9.85 17.25
N ALA A 1040 -1.19 -10.57 16.17
CA ALA A 1040 -0.40 -11.79 16.15
C ALA A 1040 0.98 -11.48 15.57
N TRP A 1041 2.00 -12.13 16.12
CA TRP A 1041 3.38 -12.02 15.65
C TRP A 1041 4.08 -13.38 15.65
N PHE A 1042 4.99 -13.59 14.70
CA PHE A 1042 6.08 -14.54 14.86
C PHE A 1042 7.39 -13.92 14.36
N VAL A 1043 8.45 -14.00 15.16
CA VAL A 1043 9.81 -13.63 14.77
C VAL A 1043 10.69 -14.84 15.00
N GLY A 1044 11.38 -15.31 13.95
CA GLY A 1044 12.19 -16.53 14.01
C GLY A 1044 13.25 -16.59 12.94
N PHE A 1045 14.26 -17.43 13.18
CA PHE A 1045 15.47 -17.50 12.39
C PHE A 1045 16.07 -18.92 12.33
N THR A 1046 16.90 -19.12 11.32
CA THR A 1046 17.91 -20.17 11.25
C THR A 1046 19.30 -19.53 11.26
N ASN A 1047 20.36 -20.25 10.89
CA ASN A 1047 21.70 -19.69 10.80
C ASN A 1047 21.96 -18.77 9.58
N ASP A 1048 21.07 -18.77 8.58
CA ASP A 1048 21.26 -17.99 7.34
C ASP A 1048 20.26 -16.83 7.20
N VAL A 1049 19.05 -16.99 7.73
CA VAL A 1049 17.93 -16.09 7.49
C VAL A 1049 17.12 -15.86 8.75
N ILE A 1050 16.73 -14.61 8.97
CA ILE A 1050 15.75 -14.19 9.96
C ILE A 1050 14.53 -13.59 9.28
N THR A 1051 13.33 -13.99 9.71
CA THR A 1051 12.06 -13.51 9.19
C THR A 1051 11.12 -13.13 10.33
N ALA A 1052 10.45 -11.98 10.18
CA ALA A 1052 9.33 -11.57 11.01
C ALA A 1052 8.04 -11.58 10.20
N VAL A 1053 6.94 -11.99 10.84
CA VAL A 1053 5.56 -11.87 10.35
C VAL A 1053 4.70 -11.21 11.42
N TRP A 1054 3.92 -10.21 11.02
CA TRP A 1054 2.86 -9.58 11.82
C TRP A 1054 1.52 -9.81 11.12
N THR A 1055 0.44 -10.00 11.88
CA THR A 1055 -0.94 -10.04 11.38
C THR A 1055 -1.85 -9.30 12.35
N GLY A 1056 -2.72 -8.43 11.85
CA GLY A 1056 -3.56 -7.55 12.65
C GLY A 1056 -4.47 -6.66 11.81
N TYR A 1057 -5.20 -5.76 12.46
CA TYR A 1057 -6.01 -4.75 11.77
C TYR A 1057 -5.31 -3.39 11.76
N ASP A 1058 -5.55 -2.58 10.73
CA ASP A 1058 -4.93 -1.25 10.66
C ASP A 1058 -5.35 -0.36 11.83
N GLU A 1059 -6.66 -0.23 12.06
CA GLU A 1059 -7.20 0.25 13.34
C GLU A 1059 -7.17 -0.91 14.37
N PRO A 1060 -6.50 -0.76 15.54
CA PRO A 1060 -6.31 -1.88 16.48
C PRO A 1060 -7.59 -2.44 17.15
N ARG A 1061 -8.25 -3.39 16.47
CA ARG A 1061 -9.35 -4.22 17.00
C ARG A 1061 -8.93 -5.68 17.12
N THR A 1062 -9.72 -6.47 17.85
CA THR A 1062 -9.41 -7.89 18.13
C THR A 1062 -9.49 -8.79 16.89
N LEU A 1063 -8.52 -9.69 16.72
CA LEU A 1063 -8.55 -10.82 15.76
C LEU A 1063 -9.43 -11.98 16.23
N GLY A 1064 -10.11 -11.83 17.37
CA GLY A 1064 -10.95 -12.84 18.00
C GLY A 1064 -10.19 -13.89 18.81
N VAL A 1065 -10.90 -14.54 19.74
CA VAL A 1065 -10.32 -15.54 20.62
C VAL A 1065 -9.67 -16.69 19.82
N SER A 1066 -8.54 -17.19 20.32
CA SER A 1066 -7.64 -18.17 19.67
C SER A 1066 -6.74 -17.64 18.54
N SER A 1067 -6.86 -16.38 18.11
CA SER A 1067 -5.99 -15.77 17.09
C SER A 1067 -4.65 -15.30 17.67
N THR A 1068 -3.77 -16.26 17.92
CA THR A 1068 -2.45 -16.05 18.54
C THR A 1068 -1.31 -16.14 17.54
N GLY A 1069 -0.14 -15.58 17.85
CA GLY A 1069 1.05 -15.64 16.98
C GLY A 1069 1.38 -17.04 16.43
N GLY A 1070 1.22 -18.08 17.25
CA GLY A 1070 1.46 -19.48 16.86
C GLY A 1070 0.36 -20.14 16.01
N ARG A 1071 -0.66 -19.39 15.56
CA ARG A 1071 -1.81 -19.88 14.79
C ARG A 1071 -2.22 -18.96 13.63
N THR A 1072 -1.93 -17.67 13.76
CA THR A 1072 -2.24 -16.63 12.78
C THR A 1072 -1.00 -16.30 11.94
N SER A 1073 0.08 -15.82 12.55
CA SER A 1073 1.29 -15.37 11.84
C SER A 1073 2.34 -16.47 11.59
N LEU A 1074 2.39 -17.50 12.45
CA LEU A 1074 3.33 -18.61 12.30
C LEU A 1074 3.10 -19.44 11.01
N PRO A 1075 1.88 -19.74 10.55
CA PRO A 1075 1.67 -20.41 9.25
C PRO A 1075 2.31 -19.66 8.07
N THR A 1076 2.05 -18.36 7.93
CA THR A 1076 2.69 -17.48 6.92
C THR A 1076 4.22 -17.49 7.03
N TRP A 1077 4.76 -17.51 8.25
CA TRP A 1077 6.21 -17.64 8.47
C TRP A 1077 6.74 -19.01 8.03
N ILE A 1078 6.01 -20.11 8.30
CA ILE A 1078 6.37 -21.47 7.87
C ILE A 1078 6.34 -21.57 6.34
N ASP A 1079 5.30 -21.07 5.69
CA ASP A 1079 5.17 -21.14 4.22
C ASP A 1079 6.32 -20.41 3.51
N TYR A 1080 6.71 -19.23 4.01
CA TYR A 1080 7.89 -18.51 3.51
C TYR A 1080 9.20 -19.25 3.81
N MET A 1081 9.40 -19.68 5.05
CA MET A 1081 10.66 -20.30 5.49
C MET A 1081 10.88 -21.69 4.89
N ARG A 1082 9.83 -22.35 4.39
CA ARG A 1082 9.91 -23.58 3.59
C ARG A 1082 10.77 -23.42 2.32
N VAL A 1083 10.86 -22.19 1.79
CA VAL A 1083 11.73 -21.84 0.65
C VAL A 1083 12.99 -21.10 1.12
N ALA A 1084 12.86 -20.14 2.05
CA ALA A 1084 13.99 -19.31 2.48
C ALA A 1084 15.04 -20.06 3.34
N ALA A 1085 14.62 -21.10 4.07
CA ALA A 1085 15.50 -21.96 4.88
C ALA A 1085 15.46 -23.43 4.40
N PRO A 1086 16.06 -23.73 3.23
CA PRO A 1086 16.09 -25.09 2.69
C PRO A 1086 16.85 -26.03 3.64
N LYS A 1087 16.35 -27.27 3.75
CA LYS A 1087 16.78 -28.25 4.75
C LYS A 1087 18.25 -28.66 4.63
N GLU A 1088 18.81 -28.51 3.44
CA GLU A 1088 20.21 -28.78 3.12
C GLU A 1088 21.17 -27.81 3.84
N LYS A 1089 20.67 -26.68 4.37
CA LYS A 1089 21.41 -25.71 5.18
C LYS A 1089 21.25 -25.90 6.69
N ASP A 1090 20.41 -26.84 7.15
CA ASP A 1090 20.13 -27.12 8.57
C ASP A 1090 21.40 -27.56 9.30
N ARG A 1091 21.91 -26.70 10.18
CA ARG A 1091 23.16 -26.88 10.94
C ARG A 1091 23.01 -26.21 12.30
N PRO A 1092 23.58 -26.74 13.41
CA PRO A 1092 23.43 -26.17 14.75
C PRO A 1092 23.83 -24.70 14.86
N PHE A 1093 23.19 -23.94 15.75
CA PHE A 1093 23.57 -22.55 16.05
C PHE A 1093 24.97 -22.44 16.70
N PRO A 1094 25.69 -21.33 16.50
CA PRO A 1094 26.93 -21.03 17.19
C PRO A 1094 26.79 -21.12 18.72
N GLN A 1095 27.62 -21.96 19.33
CA GLN A 1095 27.74 -22.07 20.78
C GLN A 1095 29.10 -21.52 21.25
N SER A 1096 29.08 -20.62 22.23
CA SER A 1096 30.30 -20.13 22.86
C SER A 1096 31.02 -21.25 23.63
N ALA A 1097 32.35 -21.31 23.47
CA ALA A 1097 33.22 -22.19 24.24
C ALA A 1097 33.32 -21.80 25.73
N ASP A 1098 32.81 -20.62 26.11
CA ASP A 1098 32.77 -20.15 27.49
C ASP A 1098 31.56 -20.64 28.31
N LEU A 1099 30.72 -21.51 27.75
CA LEU A 1099 29.57 -22.09 28.43
C LEU A 1099 29.93 -23.27 29.35
N GLU A 1100 29.60 -23.16 30.63
CA GLU A 1100 29.53 -24.32 31.51
C GLU A 1100 28.24 -25.10 31.24
N HIS A 1101 28.32 -26.43 31.24
CA HIS A 1101 27.17 -27.30 30.99
C HIS A 1101 26.90 -28.19 32.21
N ALA A 1102 25.64 -28.25 32.64
CA ALA A 1102 25.24 -29.08 33.77
C ALA A 1102 23.90 -29.77 33.50
N ASN A 1103 23.75 -30.97 34.07
CA ASN A 1103 22.49 -31.71 34.02
C ASN A 1103 21.55 -31.22 35.12
N ILE A 1104 20.30 -30.95 34.76
CA ILE A 1104 19.30 -30.31 35.62
C ILE A 1104 18.06 -31.19 35.74
N ASP A 1105 17.47 -31.25 36.94
CA ASP A 1105 16.08 -31.66 37.13
C ASP A 1105 15.15 -30.48 36.80
N GLU A 1106 14.46 -30.55 35.66
CA GLU A 1106 13.56 -29.48 35.20
C GLU A 1106 12.33 -29.25 36.12
N LYS A 1107 12.13 -30.06 37.17
CA LYS A 1107 11.11 -29.82 38.21
C LYS A 1107 11.61 -28.98 39.38
N THR A 1108 12.90 -29.02 39.69
CA THR A 1108 13.48 -28.36 40.89
C THR A 1108 14.59 -27.35 40.57
N GLY A 1109 15.06 -27.29 39.32
CA GLY A 1109 16.17 -26.42 38.90
C GLY A 1109 17.54 -26.87 39.40
N ARG A 1110 17.60 -27.94 40.19
CA ARG A 1110 18.81 -28.42 40.86
C ARG A 1110 19.70 -29.20 39.92
N ARG A 1111 21.00 -29.13 40.15
CA ARG A 1111 22.01 -29.90 39.43
C ARG A 1111 21.96 -31.37 39.85
N LEU A 1112 22.07 -32.25 38.85
CA LEU A 1112 22.17 -33.69 39.01
C LEU A 1112 23.58 -34.18 38.63
N ALA A 1113 24.06 -35.20 39.33
CA ALA A 1113 25.32 -35.88 38.99
C ALA A 1113 25.19 -36.72 37.71
N ALA A 1114 24.01 -37.27 37.43
CA ALA A 1114 23.68 -38.04 36.22
C ALA A 1114 22.15 -38.04 35.99
N GLY A 1115 21.73 -38.26 34.74
CA GLY A 1115 20.33 -38.11 34.32
C GLY A 1115 19.91 -36.63 34.20
N GLY A 1116 18.61 -36.37 34.01
CA GLY A 1116 18.09 -35.02 33.79
C GLY A 1116 18.31 -34.49 32.37
N VAL A 1117 18.17 -33.17 32.19
CA VAL A 1117 18.36 -32.47 30.92
C VAL A 1117 19.56 -31.55 31.02
N THR A 1118 20.47 -31.58 30.04
CA THR A 1118 21.65 -30.71 30.02
C THR A 1118 21.28 -29.27 29.66
N TYR A 1119 21.65 -28.32 30.52
CA TYR A 1119 21.44 -26.89 30.36
C TYR A 1119 22.80 -26.18 30.20
N PRO A 1120 22.91 -25.15 29.34
CA PRO A 1120 24.06 -24.25 29.27
C PRO A 1120 23.95 -23.12 30.31
N PHE A 1121 25.08 -22.69 30.84
CA PHE A 1121 25.23 -21.64 31.85
C PHE A 1121 26.43 -20.74 31.55
N LEU A 1122 26.41 -19.52 32.08
CA LEU A 1122 27.61 -18.68 32.11
C LEU A 1122 28.58 -19.24 33.16
N LYS A 1123 29.88 -18.95 33.01
CA LYS A 1123 30.89 -19.38 33.98
C LYS A 1123 30.57 -18.87 35.39
N GLY A 1124 30.61 -19.78 36.37
CA GLY A 1124 30.19 -19.52 37.74
C GLY A 1124 28.68 -19.41 37.97
N THR A 1125 27.81 -19.55 36.96
CA THR A 1125 26.34 -19.51 37.11
C THR A 1125 25.66 -20.88 36.94
N VAL A 1126 26.40 -21.97 37.16
CA VAL A 1126 25.84 -23.33 37.31
C VAL A 1126 25.16 -23.50 38.69
N PRO A 1127 23.99 -24.16 38.81
CA PRO A 1127 23.38 -24.46 40.11
C PRO A 1127 24.19 -25.48 40.92
N GLU A 1128 24.12 -25.40 42.25
CA GLU A 1128 24.78 -26.38 43.12
C GLU A 1128 24.02 -27.70 43.23
N ASN A 1129 24.73 -28.75 43.66
CA ASN A 1129 24.14 -30.07 43.91
C ASN A 1129 23.34 -30.11 45.23
N THR A 1130 23.59 -29.17 46.15
CA THR A 1130 23.15 -29.25 47.56
C THR A 1130 22.80 -27.88 48.13
N GLY A 1131 21.71 -27.30 47.65
CA GLY A 1131 21.17 -26.03 48.15
C GLY A 1131 21.06 -24.96 47.07
N LEU A 1132 20.54 -23.81 47.49
CA LEU A 1132 20.57 -22.54 46.75
C LEU A 1132 22.01 -22.02 46.66
N ARG A 1133 22.29 -21.12 45.71
CA ARG A 1133 23.51 -20.31 45.81
C ARG A 1133 23.48 -19.40 47.04
N GLU A 1134 24.66 -19.05 47.52
CA GLU A 1134 24.84 -17.93 48.44
C GLU A 1134 24.21 -16.65 47.83
N GLY A 1135 23.13 -16.15 48.46
CA GLY A 1135 22.35 -15.00 47.98
C GLY A 1135 21.07 -15.32 47.18
N GLN A 1136 20.72 -16.58 46.95
CA GLN A 1136 19.48 -16.99 46.27
C GLN A 1136 18.44 -17.47 47.30
N ALA A 1137 17.26 -16.87 47.37
CA ALA A 1137 16.19 -17.22 48.32
C ALA A 1137 15.21 -18.27 47.76
N THR A 1138 14.49 -19.01 48.61
CA THR A 1138 13.37 -19.85 48.16
C THR A 1138 12.05 -19.08 48.12
N ILE A 1139 11.05 -19.73 47.51
CA ILE A 1139 9.64 -19.31 47.58
C ILE A 1139 9.08 -19.42 49.01
N GLU A 1140 9.66 -20.23 49.88
CA GLU A 1140 9.26 -20.32 51.29
C GLU A 1140 9.67 -19.04 52.04
N ASP A 1141 10.89 -18.53 51.81
CA ASP A 1141 11.38 -17.27 52.42
C ASP A 1141 10.49 -16.07 52.05
N LEU A 1142 10.06 -15.98 50.78
CA LEU A 1142 9.17 -14.93 50.28
C LEU A 1142 7.70 -15.10 50.72
N SER A 1143 7.34 -16.21 51.36
CA SER A 1143 5.96 -16.47 51.82
C SER A 1143 5.70 -16.04 53.28
N GLY A 1144 6.73 -15.59 53.99
CA GLY A 1144 6.63 -15.22 55.42
C GLY A 1144 6.21 -13.78 55.73
N GLU A 1145 6.33 -12.85 54.77
CA GLU A 1145 6.16 -11.39 55.00
C GLU A 1145 5.09 -10.73 54.09
N LEU A 1146 4.16 -11.49 53.51
CA LEU A 1146 3.05 -11.02 52.65
C LEU A 1146 1.66 -11.22 53.26
#